data_AF-A0A518FI35-F1
#
_entry.id   AF-A0A518FI35-F1
#
_cell.length_a   1.000
_cell.length_b   1.000
_cell.length_c   1.000
_cell.angle_alpha   90.00
_cell.angle_beta   90.00
_cell.angle_gamma   90.00
#
_symmetry.space_group_name_H-M   'P 1'
#
loop_
_entity.id
_entity.type
_entity.pdbx_description
1 polymer ?
#
loop_
_entity_poly.entity_id
_entity_poly.type
_entity_poly.pdbx_seq_one_letter_code
_entity_poly.pdbx_strand_id
1 'polypeptide(L)'
;MRLLGFTCLLLSQFLTAVVTAEPVRPDMVIFLSDDHTRRDSSVYGSPDIQTPNMKRLADQGMTFENAFVASPSCAPSRAALLTGLYPAHNGAEPNHSRPRAELKKLPAYLQELGYEVVSFGKVGHYKQTPEYGFDIARHFRYHEDIAVPKAIEWLKQRNSERPLCLFVGTNWPHVPWPEEIGDIDPEKLQVPPNHVDTPVTRRWRAKYMAAIKKMDSELGQVYDVARQKLGEDVFFLHTSDHGAQWPFGKWNLYDEGIRTPLIVSWPGRIKQAVRTEAMVSWIDILPTLVDVAGGTPPERIDGRSFLPVLKGKTDAHRDVIFTTHSGDGNNNVYPIRAARTLDGWKYIRNLHPEFRFTSHVTNVPDKNGYWNSWVQKAISSPQARLQVRRYLERPREELYQVTRDPFEQQNLIEDPAHAERLRKLRQQVDDWLAETGDQKAVFGRPQRIASPEKPNVIMVFIDDMGWSDLSCFKGTTVKTEKIDQLASEGIRFTNFYVNSPICSPSRVALTTGQYPQRWRINSYLAQRKKNRERGLAQWLNPKAPVLARELKHAGYATGHFGKWHMGGQRDVGEAPLINRYGFDRSLTNFEGLGPRVLPLKDAYDGQPPKKHDLGSANLGHGPIYWEDRSVVTAAFVKDALTFIDHAEATGQPFYLNLWPDDVHSPFFPPEVLRNSTDGSKRALYYAVLDAMDQQLGTLFDRIRNDEKLKNNTLILIASDNGPETGAGLATPLRGAKTWLYEGGVRSPLIVWGPGLLNPQSVGTTNDTSVLSALDLNRSLYTLTGTELPQGAELDGEDLVTTLLGKVQQTRQAPLFWRRPPDRPGTKEEPNPDLAVRDGKWKLYMNYDQSGVQLYDLEQDVSEQQNCATQHPKLVAQLKQAIIDWNSSLPKDAGDPAWRPKKKTAKTGAKQ
;
A
#
# COMPACT_ATOMS: atom_id res chain seq x y z
N MET A 1 -46.75 91.40 56.25
CA MET A 1 -45.27 91.39 56.35
C MET A 1 -44.70 90.54 55.22
N ARG A 2 -43.83 91.14 54.40
CA ARG A 2 -42.80 90.56 53.48
C ARG A 2 -43.21 89.60 52.33
N LEU A 3 -43.15 90.19 51.12
CA LEU A 3 -42.56 89.74 49.84
C LEU A 3 -42.09 88.28 49.67
N LEU A 4 -42.50 87.62 48.57
CA LEU A 4 -41.76 87.49 47.28
C LEU A 4 -42.49 86.48 46.37
N GLY A 5 -42.71 86.86 45.10
CA GLY A 5 -43.22 85.97 44.05
C GLY A 5 -42.07 85.36 43.24
N PHE A 6 -42.33 84.25 42.55
CA PHE A 6 -41.58 83.85 41.36
C PHE A 6 -42.42 82.94 40.45
N THR A 7 -42.41 83.32 39.18
CA THR A 7 -43.01 82.68 38.01
C THR A 7 -42.16 81.46 37.60
N CYS A 8 -42.78 80.32 37.28
CA CYS A 8 -42.10 79.19 36.63
C CYS A 8 -42.70 78.95 35.23
N LEU A 9 -41.90 79.22 34.20
CA LEU A 9 -42.13 78.85 32.81
C LEU A 9 -41.86 77.34 32.60
N LEU A 10 -42.76 76.67 31.89
CA LEU A 10 -42.57 75.35 31.29
C LEU A 10 -41.63 75.44 30.07
N LEU A 11 -40.55 74.66 30.08
CA LEU A 11 -39.65 74.44 28.93
C LEU A 11 -39.61 72.95 28.63
N SER A 12 -40.25 72.55 27.53
CA SER A 12 -40.20 71.20 26.97
C SER A 12 -38.91 70.99 26.18
N GLN A 13 -38.05 70.07 26.62
CA GLN A 13 -36.92 69.59 25.83
C GLN A 13 -37.33 68.34 25.04
N PHE A 14 -37.29 68.44 23.71
CA PHE A 14 -37.36 67.30 22.80
C PHE A 14 -36.01 66.56 22.84
N LEU A 15 -36.00 65.32 23.36
CA LEU A 15 -34.95 64.35 23.08
C LEU A 15 -35.29 63.64 21.76
N THR A 16 -34.59 64.00 20.68
CA THR A 16 -34.55 63.17 19.47
C THR A 16 -33.68 61.96 19.74
N ALA A 17 -34.33 60.80 19.92
CA ALA A 17 -33.65 59.51 19.91
C ALA A 17 -33.03 59.30 18.52
N VAL A 18 -31.70 59.38 18.42
CA VAL A 18 -30.98 58.87 17.27
C VAL A 18 -31.11 57.34 17.32
N VAL A 19 -32.06 56.81 16.56
CA VAL A 19 -32.12 55.38 16.26
C VAL A 19 -30.90 55.10 15.38
N THR A 20 -29.82 54.60 15.99
CA THR A 20 -28.73 53.99 15.22
C THR A 20 -29.32 52.75 14.55
N ALA A 21 -29.48 52.80 13.23
CA ALA A 21 -29.86 51.63 12.45
C ALA A 21 -28.91 50.47 12.80
N GLU A 22 -29.46 49.28 13.08
CA GLU A 22 -28.63 48.10 13.29
C GLU A 22 -27.69 47.92 12.10
N PRO A 23 -26.39 47.64 12.32
CA PRO A 23 -25.46 47.42 11.23
C PRO A 23 -25.95 46.25 10.38
N VAL A 24 -26.22 46.53 9.10
CA VAL A 24 -26.66 45.53 8.11
C VAL A 24 -25.63 44.39 8.06
N ARG A 25 -26.05 43.18 8.45
CA ARG A 25 -25.25 41.96 8.43
C ARG A 25 -25.28 41.38 7.01
N PRO A 26 -24.14 41.24 6.30
CA PRO A 26 -24.14 40.77 4.92
C PRO A 26 -24.44 39.28 4.84
N ASP A 27 -25.11 38.84 3.78
CA ASP A 27 -25.13 37.43 3.43
C ASP A 27 -23.74 36.98 2.95
N MET A 28 -23.37 35.75 3.29
CA MET A 28 -22.07 35.17 2.98
C MET A 28 -22.20 33.87 2.18
N VAL A 29 -21.39 33.72 1.13
CA VAL A 29 -21.28 32.49 0.35
C VAL A 29 -19.82 32.06 0.24
N ILE A 30 -19.53 30.84 0.70
CA ILE A 30 -18.19 30.25 0.73
C ILE A 30 -18.15 29.07 -0.24
N PHE A 31 -17.45 29.22 -1.36
CA PHE A 31 -17.29 28.17 -2.36
C PHE A 31 -15.94 27.47 -2.21
N LEU A 32 -15.96 26.18 -1.85
CA LEU A 32 -14.78 25.36 -1.63
C LEU A 32 -14.60 24.38 -2.79
N SER A 33 -13.42 24.44 -3.42
CA SER A 33 -12.95 23.41 -4.36
C SER A 33 -12.07 22.37 -3.66
N ASP A 34 -12.00 21.17 -4.22
CA ASP A 34 -11.38 20.00 -3.59
C ASP A 34 -10.16 19.53 -4.40
N ASP A 35 -8.97 19.49 -3.80
CA ASP A 35 -7.70 19.16 -4.49
C ASP A 35 -7.30 20.17 -5.61
N HIS A 36 -7.46 21.49 -5.42
CA HIS A 36 -7.21 22.50 -6.44
C HIS A 36 -5.93 23.32 -6.19
N THR A 37 -4.88 23.01 -6.95
CA THR A 37 -3.62 23.76 -6.94
C THR A 37 -3.78 25.14 -7.58
N ARG A 38 -3.35 26.20 -6.87
CA ARG A 38 -3.44 27.60 -7.33
C ARG A 38 -2.89 27.83 -8.75
N ARG A 39 -1.73 27.23 -9.07
CA ARG A 39 -1.02 27.47 -10.34
C ARG A 39 -1.71 26.90 -11.57
N ASP A 40 -2.72 26.07 -11.39
CA ASP A 40 -3.42 25.43 -12.50
C ASP A 40 -4.62 26.26 -13.01
N SER A 41 -4.95 27.39 -12.36
CA SER A 41 -5.98 28.34 -12.83
C SER A 41 -5.39 29.53 -13.58
N SER A 42 -6.06 30.04 -14.62
CA SER A 42 -5.52 31.15 -15.45
C SER A 42 -5.43 32.48 -14.69
N VAL A 43 -6.25 32.69 -13.67
CA VAL A 43 -6.18 33.87 -12.77
C VAL A 43 -4.84 33.98 -12.03
N TYR A 44 -4.10 32.87 -11.93
CA TYR A 44 -2.78 32.79 -11.31
C TYR A 44 -1.67 32.49 -12.33
N GLY A 45 -1.94 32.68 -13.62
CA GLY A 45 -0.95 32.60 -14.70
C GLY A 45 -0.86 31.25 -15.41
N SER A 46 -1.76 30.29 -15.14
CA SER A 46 -1.82 29.04 -15.91
C SER A 46 -2.12 29.32 -17.39
N PRO A 47 -1.30 28.83 -18.35
CA PRO A 47 -1.61 28.89 -19.77
C PRO A 47 -2.45 27.70 -20.26
N ASP A 48 -2.62 26.66 -19.43
CA ASP A 48 -3.14 25.35 -19.83
C ASP A 48 -4.66 25.37 -20.09
N ILE A 49 -5.40 26.18 -19.33
CA ILE A 49 -6.87 26.34 -19.45
C ILE A 49 -7.28 27.77 -19.12
N GLN A 50 -8.51 28.14 -19.51
CA GLN A 50 -9.16 29.37 -19.04
C GLN A 50 -10.11 29.06 -17.87
N THR A 51 -10.07 29.88 -16.83
CA THR A 51 -11.00 29.87 -15.69
C THR A 51 -11.79 31.19 -15.64
N PRO A 52 -12.76 31.39 -16.56
CA PRO A 52 -13.44 32.68 -16.74
C PRO A 52 -14.27 33.09 -15.53
N ASN A 53 -14.85 32.17 -14.75
CA ASN A 53 -15.67 32.52 -13.60
C ASN A 53 -14.82 32.93 -12.39
N MET A 54 -13.69 32.26 -12.16
CA MET A 54 -12.67 32.73 -11.22
C MET A 54 -12.17 34.11 -11.61
N LYS A 55 -11.94 34.36 -12.92
CA LYS A 55 -11.53 35.69 -13.40
C LYS A 55 -12.60 36.73 -13.12
N ARG A 56 -13.87 36.41 -13.38
CA ARG A 56 -15.00 37.31 -13.08
C ARG A 56 -15.09 37.64 -11.59
N LEU A 57 -14.87 36.65 -10.72
CA LEU A 57 -14.81 36.87 -9.27
C LEU A 57 -13.63 37.77 -8.88
N ALA A 58 -12.45 37.56 -9.48
CA ALA A 58 -11.26 38.37 -9.24
C ALA A 58 -11.43 39.82 -9.72
N ASP A 59 -12.02 40.03 -10.90
CA ASP A 59 -12.30 41.36 -11.44
C ASP A 59 -13.27 42.15 -10.55
N GLN A 60 -14.17 41.45 -9.84
CA GLN A 60 -15.13 42.02 -8.89
C GLN A 60 -14.62 42.02 -7.44
N GLY A 61 -13.35 41.72 -7.19
CA GLY A 61 -12.86 41.43 -5.85
C GLY A 61 -11.38 41.63 -5.63
N MET A 62 -10.88 40.95 -4.60
CA MET A 62 -9.48 40.90 -4.20
C MET A 62 -8.95 39.47 -4.37
N THR A 63 -7.83 39.34 -5.08
CA THR A 63 -7.12 38.06 -5.26
C THR A 63 -5.90 38.01 -4.34
N PHE A 64 -5.79 36.95 -3.54
CA PHE A 64 -4.64 36.73 -2.68
C PHE A 64 -3.57 35.92 -3.39
N GLU A 65 -2.33 36.42 -3.38
CA GLU A 65 -1.21 35.69 -3.94
C GLU A 65 -0.77 34.55 -3.00
N ASN A 66 -0.89 34.78 -1.70
CA ASN A 66 -0.30 33.94 -0.67
C ASN A 66 -1.37 33.42 0.30
N ALA A 67 -2.18 32.45 -0.15
CA ALA A 67 -3.14 31.74 0.68
C ALA A 67 -2.73 30.28 0.88
N PHE A 68 -2.82 29.80 2.11
CA PHE A 68 -2.33 28.48 2.49
C PHE A 68 -3.31 27.70 3.35
N VAL A 69 -3.20 26.38 3.30
CA VAL A 69 -3.90 25.48 4.22
C VAL A 69 -3.00 25.09 5.39
N ALA A 70 -3.59 24.69 6.52
CA ALA A 70 -2.81 24.21 7.67
C ALA A 70 -2.28 22.78 7.47
N SER A 71 -2.92 22.00 6.58
CA SER A 71 -2.50 20.66 6.22
C SER A 71 -2.96 20.30 4.79
N PRO A 72 -2.12 19.63 3.98
CA PRO A 72 -2.46 19.22 2.61
C PRO A 72 -3.28 17.91 2.61
N SER A 73 -4.29 17.81 3.46
CA SER A 73 -5.14 16.64 3.64
C SER A 73 -6.56 17.06 4.00
N CYS A 74 -7.56 16.47 3.34
CA CYS A 74 -8.94 16.91 3.39
C CYS A 74 -9.49 17.09 4.81
N ALA A 75 -9.41 16.08 5.70
CA ALA A 75 -9.96 16.23 7.06
C ALA A 75 -9.24 17.26 7.94
N PRO A 76 -7.89 17.21 8.12
CA PRO A 76 -7.18 18.20 8.94
C PRO A 76 -7.34 19.63 8.39
N SER A 77 -7.34 19.81 7.07
CA SER A 77 -7.53 21.13 6.45
C SER A 77 -8.91 21.70 6.75
N ARG A 78 -9.96 20.89 6.55
CA ARG A 78 -11.35 21.32 6.78
C ARG A 78 -11.66 21.51 8.26
N ALA A 79 -11.05 20.71 9.14
CA ALA A 79 -11.10 20.95 10.58
C ALA A 79 -10.45 22.29 10.93
N ALA A 80 -9.29 22.62 10.34
CA ALA A 80 -8.61 23.88 10.56
C ALA A 80 -9.47 25.10 10.11
N LEU A 81 -10.11 25.01 8.95
CA LEU A 81 -11.11 25.99 8.49
C LEU A 81 -12.25 26.20 9.49
N LEU A 82 -12.84 25.10 9.97
CA LEU A 82 -14.07 25.16 10.77
C LEU A 82 -13.82 25.36 12.27
N THR A 83 -12.57 25.35 12.72
CA THR A 83 -12.20 25.58 14.12
C THR A 83 -11.30 26.80 14.31
N GLY A 84 -10.65 27.28 13.26
CA GLY A 84 -9.64 28.34 13.36
C GLY A 84 -8.35 27.90 14.08
N LEU A 85 -8.13 26.59 14.22
CA LEU A 85 -7.04 25.99 14.99
C LEU A 85 -6.21 25.04 14.10
N TYR A 86 -4.89 24.99 14.34
CA TYR A 86 -4.00 24.02 13.72
C TYR A 86 -4.40 22.57 14.05
N PRO A 87 -4.07 21.57 13.19
CA PRO A 87 -4.43 20.17 13.43
C PRO A 87 -4.03 19.60 14.81
N ALA A 88 -2.83 19.89 15.30
CA ALA A 88 -2.40 19.47 16.64
C ALA A 88 -3.28 20.09 17.75
N HIS A 89 -3.63 21.35 17.59
CA HIS A 89 -4.52 22.06 18.51
C HIS A 89 -5.98 21.61 18.42
N ASN A 90 -6.51 21.35 17.23
CA ASN A 90 -7.90 20.89 17.11
C ASN A 90 -8.06 19.37 17.32
N GLY A 91 -6.97 18.60 17.29
CA GLY A 91 -6.93 17.14 17.46
C GLY A 91 -7.18 16.32 16.19
N ALA A 92 -7.52 16.97 15.07
CA ALA A 92 -7.78 16.33 13.79
C ALA A 92 -6.50 16.24 12.95
N GLU A 93 -5.51 15.45 13.37
CA GLU A 93 -4.22 15.36 12.67
C GLU A 93 -4.22 14.45 11.42
N PRO A 94 -4.60 13.16 11.47
CA PRO A 94 -4.62 12.31 10.28
C PRO A 94 -5.89 12.51 9.43
N ASN A 95 -5.83 12.23 8.12
CA ASN A 95 -6.84 12.57 7.09
C ASN A 95 -8.29 12.03 7.29
N HIS A 96 -8.56 11.27 8.35
CA HIS A 96 -9.89 10.75 8.69
C HIS A 96 -10.30 10.96 10.15
N SER A 97 -9.49 11.72 10.91
CA SER A 97 -9.78 12.08 12.29
C SER A 97 -10.86 13.17 12.38
N ARG A 98 -11.27 13.48 13.62
CA ARG A 98 -12.24 14.51 13.96
C ARG A 98 -11.58 15.52 14.89
N PRO A 99 -11.98 16.81 14.83
CA PRO A 99 -11.58 17.73 15.87
C PRO A 99 -12.18 17.31 17.21
N ARG A 100 -11.55 17.73 18.31
CA ARG A 100 -12.03 17.44 19.66
C ARG A 100 -13.47 17.93 19.85
N ALA A 101 -14.28 17.10 20.50
CA ALA A 101 -15.74 17.26 20.51
C ALA A 101 -16.17 18.54 21.25
N GLU A 102 -15.43 18.95 22.27
CA GLU A 102 -15.69 20.12 23.12
C GLU A 102 -15.40 21.47 22.43
N LEU A 103 -14.66 21.48 21.31
CA LEU A 103 -14.33 22.71 20.62
C LEU A 103 -15.58 23.36 20.02
N LYS A 104 -15.72 24.67 20.16
CA LYS A 104 -16.73 25.43 19.42
C LYS A 104 -16.29 25.59 17.97
N LYS A 105 -17.18 25.28 17.03
CA LYS A 105 -16.92 25.30 15.59
C LYS A 105 -17.59 26.51 14.93
N LEU A 106 -17.16 26.84 13.73
CA LEU A 106 -17.59 28.01 12.95
C LEU A 106 -19.12 28.20 12.90
N PRO A 107 -19.96 27.16 12.62
CA PRO A 107 -21.40 27.35 12.56
C PRO A 107 -22.00 27.95 13.84
N ALA A 108 -21.54 27.49 15.01
CA ALA A 108 -22.04 27.98 16.30
C ALA A 108 -21.72 29.46 16.54
N TYR A 109 -20.55 29.95 16.12
CA TYR A 109 -20.21 31.37 16.23
C TYR A 109 -21.14 32.26 15.41
N LEU A 110 -21.48 31.85 14.18
CA LEU A 110 -22.35 32.62 13.29
C LEU A 110 -23.82 32.51 13.71
N GLN A 111 -24.26 31.34 14.18
CA GLN A 111 -25.62 31.13 14.69
C GLN A 111 -25.93 32.03 15.89
N GLU A 112 -24.97 32.23 16.80
CA GLU A 112 -25.11 33.19 17.91
C GLU A 112 -25.23 34.65 17.45
N LEU A 113 -24.70 34.97 16.26
CA LEU A 113 -24.89 36.25 15.57
C LEU A 113 -26.18 36.27 14.71
N GLY A 114 -27.06 35.29 14.88
CA GLY A 114 -28.36 35.21 14.20
C GLY A 114 -28.32 34.63 12.79
N TYR A 115 -27.16 34.20 12.29
CA TYR A 115 -27.06 33.64 10.93
C TYR A 115 -27.72 32.26 10.84
N GLU A 116 -28.33 31.98 9.69
CA GLU A 116 -28.60 30.62 9.23
C GLU A 116 -27.35 30.09 8.52
N VAL A 117 -26.77 28.99 9.02
CA VAL A 117 -25.50 28.45 8.50
C VAL A 117 -25.76 27.12 7.81
N VAL A 118 -25.56 27.11 6.49
CA VAL A 118 -25.99 26.02 5.61
C VAL A 118 -24.79 25.45 4.85
N SER A 119 -24.78 24.13 4.67
CA SER A 119 -23.74 23.40 3.97
C SER A 119 -24.33 22.47 2.91
N PHE A 120 -23.80 22.57 1.70
CA PHE A 120 -23.99 21.60 0.62
C PHE A 120 -22.64 21.06 0.16
N GLY A 121 -22.56 19.75 -0.06
CA GLY A 121 -21.36 19.13 -0.61
C GLY A 121 -20.28 18.85 0.42
N LYS A 122 -19.04 18.72 -0.05
CA LYS A 122 -17.88 18.40 0.80
C LYS A 122 -17.40 19.69 1.47
N VAL A 123 -17.91 20.01 2.65
CA VAL A 123 -17.46 21.14 3.49
C VAL A 123 -16.64 20.63 4.66
N GLY A 124 -17.18 19.69 5.44
CA GLY A 124 -16.39 18.79 6.28
C GLY A 124 -15.93 17.56 5.49
N HIS A 125 -15.21 16.65 6.15
CA HIS A 125 -14.79 15.41 5.52
C HIS A 125 -15.94 14.40 5.41
N TYR A 126 -16.67 14.50 4.30
CA TYR A 126 -17.82 13.69 3.94
C TYR A 126 -18.88 13.59 5.06
N LYS A 127 -19.13 12.39 5.58
CA LYS A 127 -20.13 12.10 6.63
C LYS A 127 -19.87 12.80 7.95
N GLN A 128 -18.70 13.42 8.14
CA GLN A 128 -18.40 14.26 9.29
C GLN A 128 -19.04 15.66 9.19
N THR A 129 -19.48 16.10 8.00
CA THR A 129 -20.01 17.46 7.79
C THR A 129 -21.14 17.85 8.77
N PRO A 130 -22.15 17.00 9.03
CA PRO A 130 -23.20 17.33 10.01
C PRO A 130 -22.69 17.48 11.44
N GLU A 131 -21.55 16.87 11.79
CA GLU A 131 -20.97 16.90 13.14
C GLU A 131 -20.45 18.31 13.54
N TYR A 132 -20.32 19.23 12.57
CA TYR A 132 -19.89 20.61 12.81
C TYR A 132 -21.02 21.57 13.24
N GLY A 133 -22.28 21.13 13.21
CA GLY A 133 -23.41 21.91 13.74
C GLY A 133 -24.06 22.89 12.77
N PHE A 134 -24.02 22.63 11.46
CA PHE A 134 -24.80 23.40 10.47
C PHE A 134 -26.31 23.26 10.71
N ASP A 135 -27.09 24.32 10.47
CA ASP A 135 -28.56 24.26 10.49
C ASP A 135 -29.08 23.27 9.43
N ILE A 136 -28.42 23.27 8.26
CA ILE A 136 -28.69 22.35 7.15
C ILE A 136 -27.36 21.83 6.62
N ALA A 137 -27.20 20.50 6.53
CA ALA A 137 -26.09 19.85 5.85
C ALA A 137 -26.62 18.78 4.88
N ARG A 138 -26.33 18.89 3.58
CA ARG A 138 -26.82 17.95 2.55
C ARG A 138 -25.75 17.62 1.51
N HIS A 139 -25.91 16.46 0.86
CA HIS A 139 -25.10 16.03 -0.29
C HIS A 139 -23.58 15.92 -0.07
N PHE A 140 -23.17 15.51 1.12
CA PHE A 140 -21.77 15.44 1.56
C PHE A 140 -21.12 14.06 1.35
N ARG A 141 -21.60 13.22 0.42
CA ARG A 141 -20.97 11.92 0.13
C ARG A 141 -19.87 12.06 -0.93
N TYR A 142 -19.01 11.04 -1.00
CA TYR A 142 -17.95 10.92 -1.99
C TYR A 142 -18.53 10.98 -3.41
N HIS A 143 -18.05 11.95 -4.22
CA HIS A 143 -18.50 12.15 -5.62
C HIS A 143 -20.02 12.27 -5.77
N GLU A 144 -20.66 12.98 -4.85
CA GLU A 144 -22.08 13.35 -4.94
C GLU A 144 -22.25 14.67 -5.70
N ASP A 145 -21.98 14.65 -7.02
CA ASP A 145 -21.86 15.86 -7.87
C ASP A 145 -23.16 16.67 -8.01
N ILE A 146 -24.29 16.12 -7.56
CA ILE A 146 -25.57 16.85 -7.46
C ILE A 146 -25.55 17.93 -6.37
N ALA A 147 -24.52 17.99 -5.51
CA ALA A 147 -24.44 18.93 -4.41
C ALA A 147 -24.57 20.40 -4.83
N VAL A 148 -23.85 20.83 -5.88
CA VAL A 148 -23.90 22.22 -6.36
C VAL A 148 -25.26 22.57 -6.97
N PRO A 149 -25.83 21.77 -7.91
CA PRO A 149 -27.20 21.98 -8.39
C PRO A 149 -28.24 22.07 -7.26
N LYS A 150 -28.11 21.23 -6.22
CA LYS A 150 -29.04 21.23 -5.09
C LYS A 150 -28.86 22.41 -4.15
N ALA A 151 -27.64 22.92 -3.99
CA ALA A 151 -27.38 24.17 -3.29
C ALA A 151 -28.06 25.35 -4.01
N ILE A 152 -27.93 25.40 -5.34
CA ILE A 152 -28.56 26.41 -6.19
C ILE A 152 -30.09 26.35 -6.10
N GLU A 153 -30.67 25.15 -6.20
CA GLU A 153 -32.12 24.93 -6.07
C GLU A 153 -32.63 25.43 -4.71
N TRP A 154 -31.94 25.02 -3.63
CA TRP A 154 -32.28 25.43 -2.27
C TRP A 154 -32.18 26.95 -2.09
N LEU A 155 -31.11 27.58 -2.58
CA LEU A 155 -30.90 29.01 -2.46
C LEU A 155 -32.02 29.80 -3.16
N LYS A 156 -32.43 29.38 -4.37
CA LYS A 156 -33.54 30.01 -5.09
C LYS A 156 -34.87 29.96 -4.30
N GLN A 157 -35.12 28.84 -3.63
CA GLN A 157 -36.33 28.58 -2.85
C GLN A 157 -36.30 29.18 -1.43
N ARG A 158 -35.15 29.70 -0.99
CA ARG A 158 -35.00 30.27 0.35
C ARG A 158 -35.89 31.49 0.54
N ASN A 159 -36.66 31.49 1.64
CA ASN A 159 -37.59 32.57 2.03
C ASN A 159 -37.35 33.08 3.47
N SER A 160 -36.25 32.68 4.11
CA SER A 160 -35.89 33.11 5.47
C SER A 160 -35.30 34.54 5.46
N GLU A 161 -35.67 35.35 6.45
CA GLU A 161 -35.13 36.71 6.65
C GLU A 161 -33.83 36.74 7.48
N ARG A 162 -33.42 35.61 8.07
CA ARG A 162 -32.13 35.52 8.78
C ARG A 162 -30.98 35.83 7.81
N PRO A 163 -29.88 36.49 8.23
CA PRO A 163 -28.70 36.55 7.39
C PRO A 163 -28.14 35.14 7.15
N LEU A 164 -27.62 34.88 5.95
CA LEU A 164 -27.20 33.56 5.48
C LEU A 164 -25.68 33.43 5.49
N CYS A 165 -25.17 32.28 5.91
CA CYS A 165 -23.83 31.82 5.59
C CYS A 165 -23.92 30.46 4.88
N LEU A 166 -23.76 30.46 3.56
CA LEU A 166 -23.87 29.26 2.73
C LEU A 166 -22.48 28.76 2.34
N PHE A 167 -22.14 27.55 2.78
CA PHE A 167 -20.99 26.80 2.29
C PHE A 167 -21.41 25.87 1.14
N VAL A 168 -20.72 25.97 0.02
CA VAL A 168 -20.87 25.08 -1.13
C VAL A 168 -19.52 24.43 -1.41
N GLY A 169 -19.39 23.14 -1.09
CA GLY A 169 -18.20 22.35 -1.33
C GLY A 169 -18.36 21.43 -2.55
N THR A 170 -17.78 21.81 -3.68
CA THR A 170 -17.75 20.92 -4.84
C THR A 170 -16.76 19.76 -4.62
N ASN A 171 -17.01 18.60 -5.23
CA ASN A 171 -16.02 17.52 -5.29
C ASN A 171 -14.96 17.77 -6.37
N TRP A 172 -15.09 18.80 -7.20
CA TRP A 172 -14.11 19.07 -8.24
C TRP A 172 -12.97 19.97 -7.72
N PRO A 173 -11.72 19.74 -8.17
CA PRO A 173 -11.21 18.69 -9.06
C PRO A 173 -10.71 17.37 -8.39
N HIS A 174 -11.31 16.88 -7.30
CA HIS A 174 -10.87 15.64 -6.63
C HIS A 174 -11.01 14.40 -7.53
N VAL A 175 -10.10 13.44 -7.37
CA VAL A 175 -10.14 12.16 -8.10
C VAL A 175 -11.38 11.31 -7.77
N PRO A 176 -11.91 10.46 -8.68
CA PRO A 176 -11.47 10.28 -10.07
C PRO A 176 -11.74 11.51 -10.93
N TRP A 177 -10.78 11.85 -11.79
CA TRP A 177 -10.92 12.89 -12.79
C TRP A 177 -11.80 12.41 -13.96
N PRO A 178 -12.48 13.32 -14.67
CA PRO A 178 -13.38 12.95 -15.76
C PRO A 178 -12.62 12.26 -16.90
N GLU A 179 -13.27 11.28 -17.53
CA GLU A 179 -12.75 10.66 -18.76
C GLU A 179 -12.83 11.62 -19.96
N GLU A 180 -13.88 12.44 -20.01
CA GLU A 180 -14.05 13.48 -21.03
C GLU A 180 -13.17 14.70 -20.73
N ILE A 181 -12.26 15.01 -21.66
CA ILE A 181 -11.31 16.13 -21.52
C ILE A 181 -11.69 17.36 -22.37
N GLY A 182 -12.80 17.29 -23.11
CA GLY A 182 -13.29 18.38 -23.95
C GLY A 182 -12.29 18.78 -25.05
N ASP A 183 -12.03 20.09 -25.15
CA ASP A 183 -11.13 20.75 -26.09
C ASP A 183 -9.66 20.76 -25.66
N ILE A 184 -9.32 20.14 -24.52
CA ILE A 184 -7.96 20.15 -23.97
C ILE A 184 -7.08 19.19 -24.77
N ASP A 185 -5.97 19.71 -25.31
CA ASP A 185 -4.94 18.95 -26.00
C ASP A 185 -3.84 18.53 -25.01
N PRO A 186 -3.73 17.23 -24.63
CA PRO A 186 -2.73 16.77 -23.68
C PRO A 186 -1.28 17.10 -24.08
N GLU A 187 -0.98 17.15 -25.37
CA GLU A 187 0.38 17.37 -25.87
C GLU A 187 0.83 18.83 -25.70
N LYS A 188 -0.11 19.78 -25.54
CA LYS A 188 0.18 21.20 -25.32
C LYS A 188 0.30 21.60 -23.85
N LEU A 189 -0.11 20.72 -22.93
CA LEU A 189 -0.07 21.01 -21.50
C LEU A 189 1.38 21.11 -21.00
N GLN A 190 1.61 22.06 -20.10
CA GLN A 190 2.89 22.18 -19.40
C GLN A 190 3.01 21.06 -18.38
N VAL A 191 4.18 20.40 -18.31
CA VAL A 191 4.49 19.42 -17.26
C VAL A 191 5.46 20.07 -16.27
N PRO A 192 5.11 20.17 -14.98
CA PRO A 192 6.02 20.68 -13.96
C PRO A 192 7.40 19.98 -13.99
N PRO A 193 8.52 20.69 -13.81
CA PRO A 193 9.85 20.10 -13.92
C PRO A 193 10.16 19.09 -12.79
N ASN A 194 9.45 19.16 -11.66
CA ASN A 194 9.49 18.15 -10.61
C ASN A 194 8.71 16.86 -10.98
N HIS A 195 7.97 16.84 -12.10
CA HIS A 195 7.22 15.68 -12.58
C HIS A 195 7.94 14.92 -13.70
N VAL A 196 7.68 13.62 -13.80
CA VAL A 196 8.16 12.83 -14.94
C VAL A 196 7.23 13.01 -16.13
N ASP A 197 7.74 13.63 -17.19
CA ASP A 197 6.98 13.82 -18.43
C ASP A 197 6.82 12.50 -19.19
N THR A 198 5.58 12.04 -19.33
CA THR A 198 5.20 10.88 -20.14
C THR A 198 3.89 11.19 -20.85
N PRO A 199 3.57 10.54 -21.99
CA PRO A 199 2.24 10.67 -22.60
C PRO A 199 1.09 10.36 -21.63
N VAL A 200 1.30 9.43 -20.69
CA VAL A 200 0.33 9.13 -19.62
C VAL A 200 0.19 10.31 -18.67
N THR A 201 1.30 10.90 -18.20
CA THR A 201 1.30 12.11 -17.34
C THR A 201 0.49 13.23 -17.98
N ARG A 202 0.75 13.51 -19.26
CA ARG A 202 0.04 14.54 -20.04
C ARG A 202 -1.46 14.29 -20.14
N ARG A 203 -1.87 13.05 -20.47
CA ARG A 203 -3.29 12.67 -20.51
C ARG A 203 -3.99 12.82 -19.16
N TRP A 204 -3.36 12.38 -18.08
CA TRP A 204 -3.93 12.52 -16.74
C TRP A 204 -4.00 13.99 -16.29
N ARG A 205 -3.02 14.83 -16.69
CA ARG A 205 -3.09 16.27 -16.49
C ARG A 205 -4.23 16.92 -17.25
N ALA A 206 -4.53 16.47 -18.48
CA ALA A 206 -5.69 16.93 -19.23
C ALA A 206 -7.02 16.62 -18.52
N LYS A 207 -7.15 15.42 -17.94
CA LYS A 207 -8.32 15.04 -17.12
C LYS A 207 -8.47 15.95 -15.90
N TYR A 208 -7.39 16.21 -15.18
CA TYR A 208 -7.40 17.15 -14.05
C TYR A 208 -7.77 18.58 -14.49
N MET A 209 -7.25 19.06 -15.63
CA MET A 209 -7.63 20.36 -16.19
C MET A 209 -9.11 20.44 -16.58
N ALA A 210 -9.68 19.36 -17.12
CA ALA A 210 -11.12 19.28 -17.39
C ALA A 210 -11.95 19.35 -16.10
N ALA A 211 -11.47 18.72 -15.02
CA ALA A 211 -12.07 18.82 -13.70
C ALA A 211 -12.04 20.26 -13.15
N ILE A 212 -10.96 21.02 -13.37
CA ILE A 212 -10.90 22.44 -13.00
C ILE A 212 -11.90 23.26 -13.82
N LYS A 213 -12.03 23.02 -15.14
CA LYS A 213 -13.06 23.70 -15.96
C LYS A 213 -14.47 23.45 -15.42
N LYS A 214 -14.77 22.22 -14.98
CA LYS A 214 -16.04 21.86 -14.34
C LYS A 214 -16.26 22.62 -13.02
N MET A 215 -15.23 22.66 -12.16
CA MET A 215 -15.24 23.44 -10.92
C MET A 215 -15.49 24.93 -11.17
N ASP A 216 -14.80 25.53 -12.15
CA ASP A 216 -14.97 26.95 -12.50
C ASP A 216 -16.40 27.25 -12.99
N SER A 217 -16.99 26.35 -13.79
CA SER A 217 -18.39 26.47 -14.20
C SER A 217 -19.36 26.44 -13.01
N GLU A 218 -19.15 25.53 -12.06
CA GLU A 218 -19.96 25.44 -10.84
C GLU A 218 -19.83 26.67 -9.95
N LEU A 219 -18.60 27.18 -9.78
CA LEU A 219 -18.34 28.44 -9.09
C LEU A 219 -19.16 29.58 -9.71
N GLY A 220 -19.15 29.69 -11.04
CA GLY A 220 -19.90 30.71 -11.77
C GLY A 220 -21.40 30.63 -11.52
N GLN A 221 -21.97 29.43 -11.60
CA GLN A 221 -23.41 29.21 -11.37
C GLN A 221 -23.85 29.58 -9.95
N VAL A 222 -23.03 29.22 -8.94
CA VAL A 222 -23.31 29.59 -7.55
C VAL A 222 -23.20 31.10 -7.36
N TYR A 223 -22.16 31.72 -7.93
CA TYR A 223 -21.94 33.16 -7.84
C TYR A 223 -23.09 33.97 -8.49
N ASP A 224 -23.57 33.54 -9.66
CA ASP A 224 -24.69 34.18 -10.35
C ASP A 224 -25.98 34.13 -9.54
N VAL A 225 -26.32 32.95 -9.02
CA VAL A 225 -27.55 32.75 -8.26
C VAL A 225 -27.49 33.45 -6.90
N ALA A 226 -26.32 33.46 -6.25
CA ALA A 226 -26.11 34.20 -5.01
C ALA A 226 -26.41 35.68 -5.20
N ARG A 227 -25.86 36.31 -6.25
CA ARG A 227 -26.12 37.73 -6.53
C ARG A 227 -27.55 38.01 -6.94
N GLN A 228 -28.15 37.13 -7.74
CA GLN A 228 -29.54 37.26 -8.14
C GLN A 228 -30.50 37.18 -6.95
N LYS A 229 -30.24 36.29 -5.98
CA LYS A 229 -31.15 36.01 -4.87
C LYS A 229 -30.89 36.87 -3.63
N LEU A 230 -29.63 37.13 -3.31
CA LEU A 230 -29.19 37.81 -2.08
C LEU A 230 -28.83 39.29 -2.33
N GLY A 231 -28.73 39.69 -3.61
CA GLY A 231 -28.37 41.04 -4.01
C GLY A 231 -26.86 41.27 -4.10
N GLU A 232 -26.51 42.55 -4.24
CA GLU A 232 -25.14 43.01 -4.52
C GLU A 232 -24.24 43.08 -3.28
N ASP A 233 -24.82 43.22 -2.07
CA ASP A 233 -24.09 43.26 -0.79
C ASP A 233 -23.85 41.85 -0.22
N VAL A 234 -23.43 40.91 -1.08
CA VAL A 234 -23.06 39.55 -0.69
C VAL A 234 -21.54 39.43 -0.57
N PHE A 235 -21.07 38.87 0.54
CA PHE A 235 -19.67 38.48 0.71
C PHE A 235 -19.45 37.11 0.08
N PHE A 236 -18.66 37.04 -0.98
CA PHE A 236 -18.36 35.79 -1.68
C PHE A 236 -16.87 35.44 -1.55
N LEU A 237 -16.56 34.23 -1.07
CA LEU A 237 -15.19 33.74 -0.94
C LEU A 237 -15.03 32.41 -1.68
N HIS A 238 -14.03 32.32 -2.55
CA HIS A 238 -13.61 31.08 -3.19
C HIS A 238 -12.21 30.66 -2.73
N THR A 239 -12.05 29.39 -2.34
CA THR A 239 -10.73 28.80 -2.06
C THR A 239 -10.72 27.27 -2.27
N SER A 240 -9.61 26.58 -1.91
CA SER A 240 -9.47 25.12 -1.98
C SER A 240 -8.87 24.53 -0.73
N ASP A 241 -9.26 23.30 -0.38
CA ASP A 241 -8.82 22.62 0.84
C ASP A 241 -7.37 22.16 0.83
N HIS A 242 -6.75 22.03 -0.33
CA HIS A 242 -5.31 21.90 -0.56
C HIS A 242 -5.05 21.71 -2.07
N GLY A 243 -3.79 21.51 -2.44
CA GLY A 243 -3.41 21.22 -3.81
C GLY A 243 -3.81 19.82 -4.31
N ALA A 244 -3.55 19.61 -5.60
CA ALA A 244 -3.95 18.43 -6.36
C ALA A 244 -3.28 17.13 -5.93
N GLN A 245 -3.95 16.01 -6.21
CA GLN A 245 -3.41 14.67 -6.04
C GLN A 245 -2.36 14.31 -7.11
N TRP A 246 -1.27 15.07 -7.15
CA TRP A 246 -0.04 14.79 -7.88
C TRP A 246 1.11 14.47 -6.91
N PRO A 247 2.17 13.75 -7.33
CA PRO A 247 3.42 13.74 -6.59
C PRO A 247 3.85 15.16 -6.25
N PHE A 248 4.38 15.39 -5.04
CA PHE A 248 4.69 16.71 -4.49
C PHE A 248 3.49 17.63 -4.19
N GLY A 249 2.26 17.28 -4.58
CA GLY A 249 1.01 17.98 -4.22
C GLY A 249 0.42 17.51 -2.89
N LYS A 250 -0.84 17.08 -2.90
CA LYS A 250 -1.58 16.49 -1.75
C LYS A 250 -0.70 15.56 -0.91
N TRP A 251 -0.87 15.60 0.41
CA TRP A 251 -0.04 14.93 1.43
C TRP A 251 1.39 15.44 1.60
N ASN A 252 1.84 16.42 0.81
CA ASN A 252 3.18 16.98 0.92
C ASN A 252 3.13 18.44 1.35
N LEU A 253 4.17 18.89 2.06
CA LEU A 253 4.29 20.28 2.49
C LEU A 253 5.00 21.17 1.47
N TYR A 254 5.15 20.75 0.21
CA TYR A 254 5.57 21.60 -0.91
C TYR A 254 4.47 22.60 -1.27
N ASP A 255 4.81 23.72 -1.93
CA ASP A 255 3.85 24.80 -2.21
C ASP A 255 2.71 24.29 -3.11
N GLU A 256 3.00 23.31 -3.95
CA GLU A 256 2.01 22.59 -4.76
C GLU A 256 0.95 21.86 -3.93
N GLY A 257 1.26 21.44 -2.69
CA GLY A 257 0.32 20.82 -1.77
C GLY A 257 -0.40 21.82 -0.85
N ILE A 258 0.27 22.89 -0.42
CA ILE A 258 -0.24 23.78 0.65
C ILE A 258 -0.73 25.15 0.19
N ARG A 259 -0.33 25.64 -1.00
CA ARG A 259 -0.71 26.98 -1.50
C ARG A 259 -1.93 26.87 -2.41
N THR A 260 -3.00 27.53 -2.02
CA THR A 260 -4.33 27.38 -2.64
C THR A 260 -4.81 28.70 -3.25
N PRO A 261 -5.74 28.66 -4.23
CA PRO A 261 -6.39 29.88 -4.67
C PRO A 261 -7.19 30.50 -3.51
N LEU A 262 -7.24 31.83 -3.44
CA LEU A 262 -8.17 32.57 -2.59
C LEU A 262 -8.59 33.88 -3.27
N ILE A 263 -9.89 34.00 -3.53
CA ILE A 263 -10.48 35.18 -4.16
C ILE A 263 -11.71 35.58 -3.34
N VAL A 264 -11.80 36.85 -2.97
CA VAL A 264 -12.92 37.42 -2.22
C VAL A 264 -13.57 38.53 -3.04
N SER A 265 -14.88 38.47 -3.27
CA SER A 265 -15.66 39.54 -3.87
C SER A 265 -16.68 40.07 -2.86
N TRP A 266 -16.71 41.39 -2.69
CA TRP A 266 -17.70 42.07 -1.86
C TRP A 266 -17.94 43.49 -2.40
N PRO A 267 -18.72 43.62 -3.49
CA PRO A 267 -18.92 44.87 -4.21
C PRO A 267 -19.38 46.01 -3.29
N GLY A 268 -18.85 47.21 -3.51
CA GLY A 268 -19.15 48.40 -2.69
C GLY A 268 -18.56 48.37 -1.27
N ARG A 269 -17.93 47.25 -0.86
CA ARG A 269 -17.41 47.05 0.50
C ARG A 269 -15.90 46.78 0.54
N ILE A 270 -15.31 46.31 -0.55
CA ILE A 270 -13.87 46.15 -0.77
C ILE A 270 -13.47 46.71 -2.13
N LYS A 271 -12.17 47.01 -2.33
CA LYS A 271 -11.65 47.43 -3.65
C LYS A 271 -11.73 46.25 -4.62
N GLN A 272 -12.20 46.53 -5.84
CA GLN A 272 -12.34 45.55 -6.92
C GLN A 272 -11.08 45.51 -7.80
N ALA A 273 -10.85 44.38 -8.46
CA ALA A 273 -9.70 44.12 -9.34
C ALA A 273 -8.34 44.39 -8.66
N VAL A 274 -8.23 44.10 -7.36
CA VAL A 274 -6.99 44.26 -6.59
C VAL A 274 -6.34 42.91 -6.32
N ARG A 275 -5.01 42.87 -6.33
CA ARG A 275 -4.22 41.71 -5.89
C ARG A 275 -3.45 42.09 -4.63
N THR A 276 -3.28 41.14 -3.71
CA THR A 276 -2.56 41.36 -2.45
C THR A 276 -1.55 40.25 -2.17
N GLU A 277 -0.39 40.64 -1.65
CA GLU A 277 0.67 39.73 -1.21
C GLU A 277 0.49 39.29 0.26
N ALA A 278 -0.52 39.81 0.96
CA ALA A 278 -0.81 39.43 2.34
C ALA A 278 -0.90 37.90 2.49
N MET A 279 -0.10 37.32 3.38
CA MET A 279 -0.16 35.89 3.67
C MET A 279 -1.31 35.56 4.60
N VAL A 280 -2.14 34.62 4.20
CA VAL A 280 -3.28 34.12 4.98
C VAL A 280 -3.30 32.59 5.02
N SER A 281 -3.92 32.05 6.06
CA SER A 281 -4.15 30.62 6.24
C SER A 281 -5.63 30.30 6.37
N TRP A 282 -6.03 29.06 6.08
CA TRP A 282 -7.40 28.60 6.30
C TRP A 282 -7.89 28.74 7.74
N ILE A 283 -7.00 28.69 8.74
CA ILE A 283 -7.35 28.99 10.13
C ILE A 283 -7.86 30.42 10.32
N ASP A 284 -7.51 31.35 9.42
CA ASP A 284 -7.91 32.76 9.47
C ASP A 284 -9.34 33.00 8.95
N ILE A 285 -9.94 32.02 8.28
CA ILE A 285 -11.27 32.19 7.67
C ILE A 285 -12.35 32.27 8.75
N LEU A 286 -12.32 31.41 9.78
CA LEU A 286 -13.27 31.47 10.89
C LEU A 286 -13.34 32.87 11.54
N PRO A 287 -12.23 33.42 12.08
CA PRO A 287 -12.27 34.74 12.71
C PRO A 287 -12.66 35.84 11.71
N THR A 288 -12.27 35.71 10.43
CA THR A 288 -12.67 36.68 9.41
C THR A 288 -14.17 36.67 9.14
N LEU A 289 -14.82 35.50 9.05
CA LEU A 289 -16.27 35.43 8.84
C LEU A 289 -17.04 35.96 10.05
N VAL A 290 -16.54 35.75 11.27
CA VAL A 290 -17.12 36.35 12.49
C VAL A 290 -17.01 37.87 12.46
N ASP A 291 -15.86 38.42 12.06
CA ASP A 291 -15.62 39.86 11.92
C ASP A 291 -16.51 40.49 10.82
N VAL A 292 -16.63 39.82 9.66
CA VAL A 292 -17.52 40.22 8.56
C VAL A 292 -18.98 40.26 8.99
N ALA A 293 -19.40 39.31 9.84
CA ALA A 293 -20.74 39.25 10.43
C ALA A 293 -21.00 40.35 11.50
N GLY A 294 -20.00 41.18 11.82
CA GLY A 294 -20.07 42.22 12.85
C GLY A 294 -19.89 41.69 14.28
N GLY A 295 -19.42 40.45 14.44
CA GLY A 295 -19.08 39.86 15.73
C GLY A 295 -17.63 40.11 16.13
N THR A 296 -17.29 39.74 17.37
CA THR A 296 -15.90 39.77 17.86
C THR A 296 -15.23 38.43 17.57
N PRO A 297 -14.12 38.40 16.79
CA PRO A 297 -13.36 37.17 16.58
C PRO A 297 -12.93 36.51 17.91
N PRO A 298 -13.02 35.18 18.04
CA PRO A 298 -12.65 34.50 19.28
C PRO A 298 -11.15 34.66 19.59
N GLU A 299 -10.81 34.89 20.86
CA GLU A 299 -9.42 35.14 21.29
C GLU A 299 -8.59 33.84 21.45
N ARG A 300 -9.23 32.69 21.68
CA ARG A 300 -8.57 31.40 21.95
C ARG A 300 -8.49 30.48 20.73
N ILE A 301 -8.13 31.04 19.58
CA ILE A 301 -7.86 30.30 18.35
C ILE A 301 -6.54 30.75 17.72
N ASP A 302 -5.99 29.95 16.81
CA ASP A 302 -4.71 30.24 16.13
C ASP A 302 -4.88 31.23 14.96
N GLY A 303 -6.09 31.27 14.40
CA GLY A 303 -6.49 32.15 13.32
C GLY A 303 -6.65 33.60 13.75
N ARG A 304 -6.46 34.54 12.82
CA ARG A 304 -6.70 35.98 13.02
C ARG A 304 -7.50 36.54 11.85
N SER A 305 -8.36 37.53 12.10
CA SER A 305 -9.15 38.13 11.01
C SER A 305 -8.27 38.87 10.01
N PHE A 306 -8.44 38.58 8.72
CA PHE A 306 -7.83 39.35 7.62
C PHE A 306 -8.79 40.37 7.00
N LEU A 307 -9.93 40.65 7.64
CA LEU A 307 -10.83 41.73 7.23
C LEU A 307 -10.12 43.10 7.09
N PRO A 308 -9.14 43.49 7.92
CA PRO A 308 -8.36 44.71 7.71
C PRO A 308 -7.67 44.77 6.34
N VAL A 309 -7.19 43.64 5.82
CA VAL A 309 -6.60 43.55 4.47
C VAL A 309 -7.67 43.80 3.42
N LEU A 310 -8.81 43.11 3.54
CA LEU A 310 -9.94 43.27 2.61
C LEU A 310 -10.45 44.71 2.56
N LYS A 311 -10.48 45.40 3.71
CA LYS A 311 -10.89 46.81 3.82
C LYS A 311 -9.80 47.81 3.43
N GLY A 312 -8.61 47.34 3.03
CA GLY A 312 -7.48 48.20 2.65
C GLY A 312 -6.91 49.02 3.81
N LYS A 313 -7.12 48.58 5.05
CA LYS A 313 -6.54 49.20 6.26
C LYS A 313 -5.08 48.79 6.48
N THR A 314 -4.67 47.66 5.90
CA THR A 314 -3.29 47.14 5.91
C THR A 314 -3.08 46.27 4.67
N ASP A 315 -1.82 46.08 4.28
CA ASP A 315 -1.36 45.21 3.20
C ASP A 315 -0.67 43.92 3.71
N ALA A 316 -0.55 43.76 5.03
CA ALA A 316 0.11 42.63 5.67
C ALA A 316 -0.83 41.87 6.62
N HIS A 317 -0.54 40.59 6.88
CA HIS A 317 -1.31 39.77 7.83
C HIS A 317 -0.47 38.75 8.61
N ARG A 318 0.22 37.85 7.92
CA ARG A 318 1.18 36.89 8.51
C ARG A 318 2.56 37.06 7.91
N ASP A 319 3.59 36.89 8.73
CA ASP A 319 4.98 36.83 8.27
C ASP A 319 5.43 35.39 8.02
N VAL A 320 4.79 34.42 8.70
CA VAL A 320 5.08 33.00 8.65
C VAL A 320 3.79 32.19 8.62
N ILE A 321 3.77 31.15 7.80
CA ILE A 321 2.76 30.11 7.75
C ILE A 321 3.40 28.80 8.18
N PHE A 322 2.82 28.16 9.18
CA PHE A 322 3.17 26.81 9.59
C PHE A 322 2.19 25.79 9.00
N THR A 323 2.70 24.61 8.64
CA THR A 323 1.89 23.52 8.08
C THR A 323 2.29 22.16 8.62
N THR A 324 1.32 21.25 8.70
CA THR A 324 1.49 19.87 9.19
C THR A 324 1.00 18.85 8.16
N HIS A 325 1.64 17.70 8.12
CA HIS A 325 1.06 16.47 7.60
C HIS A 325 1.38 15.35 8.59
N SER A 326 0.38 14.61 9.07
CA SER A 326 0.58 13.51 10.03
C SER A 326 0.23 12.13 9.44
N GLY A 327 -0.30 12.07 8.21
CA GLY A 327 -0.63 10.81 7.53
C GLY A 327 -2.10 10.42 7.56
N ASP A 328 -2.40 9.16 7.23
CA ASP A 328 -3.75 8.61 7.21
C ASP A 328 -3.90 7.25 7.91
N GLY A 329 -2.85 6.76 8.56
CA GLY A 329 -2.85 5.48 9.27
C GLY A 329 -2.53 4.26 8.42
N ASN A 330 -2.43 4.40 7.09
CA ASN A 330 -2.28 3.25 6.20
C ASN A 330 -1.38 3.54 4.98
N ASN A 331 -1.86 4.35 4.03
CA ASN A 331 -1.15 4.61 2.77
C ASN A 331 -0.14 5.75 2.89
N ASN A 332 -0.35 6.65 3.86
CA ASN A 332 0.54 7.75 4.19
C ASN A 332 0.96 7.61 5.66
N VAL A 333 2.18 7.14 5.92
CA VAL A 333 2.77 7.09 7.27
C VAL A 333 4.10 7.83 7.23
N TYR A 334 4.01 9.15 7.05
CA TYR A 334 5.18 10.02 6.87
C TYR A 334 4.88 11.42 7.42
N PRO A 335 5.16 11.70 8.71
CA PRO A 335 4.82 12.97 9.30
C PRO A 335 5.87 14.06 8.98
N ILE A 336 5.38 15.23 8.57
CA ILE A 336 6.17 16.37 8.07
C ILE A 336 5.70 17.64 8.77
N ARG A 337 6.62 18.58 9.03
CA ARG A 337 6.35 19.93 9.55
C ARG A 337 7.06 20.97 8.70
N ALA A 338 6.46 22.12 8.47
CA ALA A 338 7.10 23.16 7.66
C ALA A 338 6.74 24.58 8.10
N ALA A 339 7.63 25.52 7.77
CA ALA A 339 7.44 26.96 7.89
C ALA A 339 7.69 27.64 6.54
N ARG A 340 6.82 28.56 6.14
CA ARG A 340 6.88 29.33 4.90
C ARG A 340 6.78 30.82 5.24
N THR A 341 7.75 31.64 4.85
CA THR A 341 7.82 33.07 5.23
C THR A 341 7.38 34.02 4.11
N LEU A 342 7.03 35.25 4.42
CA LEU A 342 6.62 36.24 3.40
C LEU A 342 7.71 36.51 2.36
N ASP A 343 8.97 36.56 2.77
CA ASP A 343 10.14 36.79 1.91
C ASP A 343 10.59 35.57 1.07
N GLY A 344 9.72 34.57 0.90
CA GLY A 344 9.97 33.47 -0.05
C GLY A 344 10.70 32.25 0.51
N TRP A 345 11.15 32.27 1.77
CA TRP A 345 11.83 31.11 2.36
C TRP A 345 10.85 30.03 2.81
N LYS A 346 11.30 28.80 2.71
CA LYS A 346 10.56 27.64 3.17
C LYS A 346 11.49 26.59 3.77
N TYR A 347 11.15 26.14 4.96
CA TYR A 347 11.84 25.07 5.65
C TYR A 347 10.87 23.91 5.87
N ILE A 348 11.31 22.69 5.53
CA ILE A 348 10.56 21.45 5.74
C ILE A 348 11.41 20.53 6.63
N ARG A 349 10.76 19.95 7.64
CA ARG A 349 11.33 18.97 8.55
C ARG A 349 10.58 17.65 8.37
N ASN A 350 11.29 16.66 7.84
CA ASN A 350 10.81 15.28 7.75
C ASN A 350 11.18 14.57 9.05
N LEU A 351 10.18 14.23 9.88
CA LEU A 351 10.43 13.76 11.24
C LEU A 351 11.09 12.38 11.28
N HIS A 352 10.84 11.57 10.24
CA HIS A 352 11.37 10.22 10.07
C HIS A 352 11.98 10.04 8.67
N PRO A 353 13.20 10.56 8.41
CA PRO A 353 13.88 10.40 7.13
C PRO A 353 14.19 8.94 6.79
N GLU A 354 14.19 8.04 7.78
CA GLU A 354 14.34 6.59 7.60
C GLU A 354 13.06 5.90 7.06
N PHE A 355 11.93 6.61 7.02
CA PHE A 355 10.72 6.09 6.38
C PHE A 355 10.76 6.35 4.88
N ARG A 356 10.11 5.48 4.13
CA ARG A 356 9.85 5.68 2.72
C ARG A 356 8.56 6.48 2.58
N PHE A 357 8.61 7.61 1.88
CA PHE A 357 7.41 8.37 1.58
C PHE A 357 6.53 7.54 0.63
N THR A 358 5.31 7.27 1.07
CA THR A 358 4.29 6.59 0.27
C THR A 358 2.97 7.34 0.41
N SER A 359 2.12 7.20 -0.60
CA SER A 359 0.79 7.80 -0.62
C SER A 359 -0.21 6.96 -1.41
N HIS A 360 -1.45 7.43 -1.56
CA HIS A 360 -2.39 6.76 -2.46
C HIS A 360 -1.92 6.80 -3.91
N VAL A 361 -1.06 7.75 -4.30
CA VAL A 361 -0.44 7.77 -5.63
C VAL A 361 0.47 6.55 -5.84
N THR A 362 1.22 6.13 -4.81
CA THR A 362 2.22 5.04 -4.93
C THR A 362 1.66 3.68 -4.57
N ASN A 363 0.80 3.61 -3.54
CA ASN A 363 0.32 2.34 -2.97
C ASN A 363 -1.03 1.90 -3.57
N VAL A 364 -1.78 2.83 -4.17
CA VAL A 364 -3.05 2.55 -4.86
C VAL A 364 -3.04 3.16 -6.27
N PRO A 365 -1.98 2.92 -7.07
CA PRO A 365 -1.90 3.52 -8.39
C PRO A 365 -3.00 2.94 -9.28
N ASP A 366 -3.59 3.79 -10.12
CA ASP A 366 -4.34 3.29 -11.26
C ASP A 366 -3.40 2.44 -12.12
N LYS A 367 -3.89 1.30 -12.63
CA LYS A 367 -3.08 0.38 -13.44
C LYS A 367 -2.42 1.09 -14.63
N ASN A 368 -3.14 2.02 -15.25
CA ASN A 368 -2.69 2.88 -16.36
C ASN A 368 -2.44 4.32 -15.90
N GLY A 369 -2.20 4.49 -14.59
CA GLY A 369 -1.94 5.74 -13.93
C GLY A 369 -0.56 6.30 -14.24
N TYR A 370 -0.42 7.61 -14.01
CA TYR A 370 0.83 8.33 -14.22
C TYR A 370 1.97 7.80 -13.34
N TRP A 371 1.74 7.36 -12.09
CA TRP A 371 2.84 6.86 -11.25
C TRP A 371 3.55 5.64 -11.86
N ASN A 372 2.79 4.68 -12.39
CA ASN A 372 3.36 3.51 -13.05
C ASN A 372 4.15 3.90 -14.30
N SER A 373 3.71 4.91 -15.06
CA SER A 373 4.47 5.41 -16.21
C SER A 373 5.76 6.13 -15.79
N TRP A 374 5.77 6.78 -14.63
CA TRP A 374 6.97 7.41 -14.06
C TRP A 374 8.00 6.35 -13.70
N VAL A 375 7.60 5.32 -12.95
CA VAL A 375 8.48 4.20 -12.59
C VAL A 375 8.98 3.47 -13.84
N GLN A 376 8.11 3.25 -14.84
CA GLN A 376 8.52 2.63 -16.09
C GLN A 376 9.56 3.46 -16.83
N LYS A 377 9.39 4.78 -16.93
CA LYS A 377 10.38 5.66 -17.56
C LYS A 377 11.68 5.73 -16.75
N ALA A 378 11.61 5.63 -15.42
CA ALA A 378 12.78 5.60 -14.55
C ALA A 378 13.71 4.39 -14.77
N ILE A 379 13.20 3.28 -15.34
CA ILE A 379 14.05 2.12 -15.70
C ILE A 379 15.14 2.52 -16.71
N SER A 380 14.82 3.37 -17.68
CA SER A 380 15.74 3.75 -18.76
C SER A 380 16.20 5.22 -18.73
N SER A 381 15.58 6.09 -17.92
CA SER A 381 15.92 7.50 -17.82
C SER A 381 16.49 7.86 -16.43
N PRO A 382 17.79 8.23 -16.33
CA PRO A 382 18.38 8.69 -15.08
C PRO A 382 17.65 9.87 -14.44
N GLN A 383 17.19 10.83 -15.25
CA GLN A 383 16.43 11.98 -14.76
C GLN A 383 15.08 11.56 -14.15
N ALA A 384 14.32 10.70 -14.83
CA ALA A 384 13.06 10.19 -14.27
C ALA A 384 13.30 9.39 -13.00
N ARG A 385 14.42 8.64 -12.92
CA ARG A 385 14.82 7.92 -11.71
C ARG A 385 15.12 8.85 -10.55
N LEU A 386 15.82 9.95 -10.79
CA LEU A 386 16.06 10.99 -9.77
C LEU A 386 14.75 11.62 -9.27
N GLN A 387 13.82 11.92 -10.18
CA GLN A 387 12.51 12.48 -9.80
C GLN A 387 11.68 11.49 -8.98
N VAL A 388 11.62 10.21 -9.39
CA VAL A 388 10.93 9.13 -8.66
C VAL A 388 11.56 8.94 -7.27
N ARG A 389 12.89 8.83 -7.18
CA ARG A 389 13.58 8.65 -5.89
C ARG A 389 13.41 9.85 -4.98
N ARG A 390 13.54 11.08 -5.51
CA ARG A 390 13.29 12.31 -4.73
C ARG A 390 11.90 12.32 -4.11
N TYR A 391 10.88 11.75 -4.78
CA TYR A 391 9.55 11.67 -4.21
C TYR A 391 9.44 10.65 -3.06
N LEU A 392 10.11 9.50 -3.19
CA LEU A 392 10.02 8.36 -2.28
C LEU A 392 10.97 8.46 -1.07
N GLU A 393 12.08 9.18 -1.23
CA GLU A 393 13.18 9.27 -0.27
C GLU A 393 13.48 10.74 -0.01
N ARG A 394 13.34 11.18 1.26
CA ARG A 394 13.50 12.59 1.64
C ARG A 394 14.63 12.76 2.65
N PRO A 395 15.43 13.83 2.54
CA PRO A 395 16.40 14.15 3.59
C PRO A 395 15.67 14.54 4.87
N ARG A 396 16.39 14.55 6.01
CA ARG A 396 15.81 14.96 7.30
C ARG A 396 15.21 16.37 7.26
N GLU A 397 15.87 17.27 6.53
CA GLU A 397 15.51 18.68 6.45
C GLU A 397 15.71 19.20 5.03
N GLU A 398 14.84 20.13 4.63
CA GLU A 398 14.88 20.79 3.33
C GLU A 398 14.71 22.30 3.52
N LEU A 399 15.44 23.10 2.72
CA LEU A 399 15.37 24.56 2.71
C LEU A 399 15.28 25.06 1.27
N TYR A 400 14.28 25.89 0.99
CA TYR A 400 14.01 26.44 -0.34
C TYR A 400 13.81 27.94 -0.33
N GLN A 401 14.19 28.61 -1.42
CA GLN A 401 13.76 29.96 -1.75
C GLN A 401 12.78 29.90 -2.93
N VAL A 402 11.49 29.74 -2.62
CA VAL A 402 10.46 29.37 -3.60
C VAL A 402 10.08 30.47 -4.57
N THR A 403 10.47 31.72 -4.30
CA THR A 403 10.29 32.82 -5.29
C THR A 403 11.23 32.67 -6.48
N ARG A 404 12.36 31.97 -6.31
CA ARG A 404 13.33 31.65 -7.36
C ARG A 404 13.23 30.20 -7.83
N ASP A 405 12.79 29.31 -6.94
CA ASP A 405 12.61 27.88 -7.20
C ASP A 405 11.16 27.45 -6.88
N PRO A 406 10.18 27.79 -7.73
CA PRO A 406 8.77 27.57 -7.45
C PRO A 406 8.35 26.10 -7.44
N PHE A 407 9.23 25.17 -7.83
CA PHE A 407 8.99 23.73 -7.78
C PHE A 407 9.88 23.01 -6.74
N GLU A 408 10.58 23.79 -5.92
CA GLU A 408 11.35 23.32 -4.75
C GLU A 408 12.40 22.25 -5.13
N GLN A 409 13.04 22.38 -6.29
CA GLN A 409 14.00 21.41 -6.82
C GLN A 409 15.41 21.54 -6.22
N GLN A 410 15.82 22.73 -5.76
CA GLN A 410 17.15 22.99 -5.22
C GLN A 410 17.11 23.10 -3.71
N ASN A 411 17.47 22.02 -3.02
CA ASN A 411 17.56 22.02 -1.55
C ASN A 411 18.82 22.77 -1.10
N LEU A 412 18.65 23.90 -0.42
CA LEU A 412 19.70 24.77 0.08
C LEU A 412 20.11 24.45 1.54
N ILE A 413 19.68 23.29 2.08
CA ILE A 413 19.92 22.94 3.49
C ILE A 413 21.39 22.88 3.87
N GLU A 414 22.27 22.52 2.93
CA GLU A 414 23.72 22.41 3.12
C GLU A 414 24.48 23.70 2.76
N ASP A 415 23.81 24.73 2.26
CA ASP A 415 24.46 25.99 1.87
C ASP A 415 24.81 26.84 3.11
N PRO A 416 26.12 27.04 3.43
CA PRO A 416 26.52 27.80 4.60
C PRO A 416 26.10 29.26 4.55
N ALA A 417 25.84 29.84 3.36
CA ALA A 417 25.35 31.21 3.21
C ALA A 417 23.96 31.42 3.83
N HIS A 418 23.24 30.34 4.12
CA HIS A 418 21.88 30.38 4.66
C HIS A 418 21.77 29.79 6.08
N ALA A 419 22.90 29.48 6.73
CA ALA A 419 22.93 28.85 8.05
C ALA A 419 22.14 29.62 9.13
N GLU A 420 22.26 30.95 9.17
CA GLU A 420 21.54 31.77 10.15
C GLU A 420 20.03 31.80 9.88
N ARG A 421 19.62 31.85 8.61
CA ARG A 421 18.21 31.78 8.22
C ARG A 421 17.63 30.43 8.63
N LEU A 422 18.35 29.35 8.34
CA LEU A 422 17.97 27.99 8.70
C LEU A 422 17.83 27.83 10.22
N ARG A 423 18.77 28.37 11.00
CA ARG A 423 18.71 28.36 12.47
C ARG A 423 17.43 29.02 12.99
N LYS A 424 17.06 30.19 12.43
CA LYS A 424 15.82 30.89 12.80
C LYS A 424 14.56 30.09 12.44
N LEU A 425 14.50 29.53 11.22
CA LEU A 425 13.35 28.75 10.78
C LEU A 425 13.17 27.46 11.59
N ARG A 426 14.27 26.79 11.95
CA ARG A 426 14.26 25.65 12.88
C ARG A 426 13.64 26.04 14.21
N GLN A 427 14.13 27.13 14.82
CA GLN A 427 13.62 27.61 16.09
C GLN A 427 12.14 27.97 16.01
N GLN A 428 11.70 28.67 14.96
CA GLN A 428 10.29 29.01 14.75
C GLN A 428 9.39 27.77 14.66
N VAL A 429 9.85 26.71 13.97
CA VAL A 429 9.11 25.43 13.94
C VAL A 429 9.10 24.79 15.33
N ASP A 430 10.22 24.80 16.06
CA ASP A 430 10.26 24.23 17.41
C ASP A 430 9.34 24.95 18.40
N ASP A 431 9.32 26.29 18.36
CA ASP A 431 8.45 27.13 19.18
C ASP A 431 6.98 26.86 18.85
N TRP A 432 6.63 26.86 17.56
CA TRP A 432 5.26 26.57 17.13
C TRP A 432 4.80 25.15 17.50
N LEU A 433 5.67 24.14 17.41
CA LEU A 433 5.34 22.78 17.84
C LEU A 433 5.08 22.72 19.35
N ALA A 434 5.84 23.45 20.15
CA ALA A 434 5.64 23.55 21.59
C ALA A 434 4.34 24.30 21.92
N GLU A 435 4.09 25.42 21.26
CA GLU A 435 2.86 26.22 21.41
C GLU A 435 1.61 25.40 21.03
N THR A 436 1.69 24.60 19.97
CA THR A 436 0.55 23.79 19.47
C THR A 436 0.35 22.45 20.17
N GLY A 437 1.29 22.04 21.03
CA GLY A 437 1.28 20.74 21.69
C GLY A 437 1.43 19.56 20.72
N ASP A 438 2.10 19.77 19.58
CA ASP A 438 2.31 18.74 18.55
C ASP A 438 3.19 17.59 19.08
N GLN A 439 2.60 16.40 19.17
CA GLN A 439 3.27 15.23 19.76
C GLN A 439 4.22 14.51 18.79
N LYS A 440 4.35 14.99 17.54
CA LYS A 440 5.15 14.34 16.48
C LYS A 440 4.75 12.88 16.25
N ALA A 441 3.47 12.57 16.45
CA ALA A 441 2.97 11.21 16.45
C ALA A 441 3.06 10.55 15.06
N VAL A 442 3.34 9.24 15.06
CA VAL A 442 3.31 8.40 13.86
C VAL A 442 2.01 7.61 13.85
N PHE A 443 1.15 7.89 12.87
CA PHE A 443 -0.12 7.19 12.70
C PHE A 443 0.02 6.07 11.67
N GLY A 444 0.09 4.82 12.13
CA GLY A 444 0.20 3.63 11.28
C GLY A 444 1.60 2.98 11.32
N ARG A 445 1.76 1.85 10.62
CA ARG A 445 3.05 1.16 10.50
C ARG A 445 3.78 1.63 9.24
N PRO A 446 4.93 2.31 9.35
CA PRO A 446 5.63 2.85 8.18
C PRO A 446 6.27 1.75 7.33
N GLN A 447 6.55 2.08 6.08
CA GLN A 447 7.58 1.40 5.28
C GLN A 447 8.90 2.12 5.52
N ARG A 448 9.99 1.37 5.74
CA ARG A 448 11.32 1.95 5.90
C ARG A 448 12.05 2.05 4.56
N ILE A 449 13.06 2.90 4.49
CA ILE A 449 14.07 2.84 3.43
C ILE A 449 15.08 1.76 3.85
N ALA A 450 15.28 0.76 3.00
CA ALA A 450 16.27 -0.28 3.26
C ALA A 450 17.69 0.27 3.03
N SER A 451 18.67 -0.23 3.81
CA SER A 451 20.08 0.08 3.53
C SER A 451 20.47 -0.47 2.15
N PRO A 452 21.27 0.25 1.35
CA PRO A 452 21.74 -0.22 0.03
C PRO A 452 22.49 -1.56 0.08
N GLU A 453 23.07 -1.91 1.23
CA GLU A 453 23.84 -3.15 1.46
C GLU A 453 22.96 -4.38 1.70
N LYS A 454 21.64 -4.21 1.83
CA LYS A 454 20.73 -5.33 2.08
C LYS A 454 20.63 -6.22 0.82
N PRO A 455 20.76 -7.55 0.96
CA PRO A 455 20.76 -8.44 -0.19
C PRO A 455 19.36 -8.58 -0.77
N ASN A 456 19.29 -8.74 -2.09
CA ASN A 456 18.11 -9.25 -2.78
C ASN A 456 17.97 -10.75 -2.52
N VAL A 457 16.74 -11.27 -2.56
CA VAL A 457 16.46 -12.68 -2.34
C VAL A 457 15.46 -13.18 -3.39
N ILE A 458 15.80 -14.27 -4.07
CA ILE A 458 14.94 -14.99 -5.01
C ILE A 458 14.75 -16.41 -4.48
N MET A 459 13.51 -16.78 -4.22
CA MET A 459 13.12 -18.14 -3.84
C MET A 459 12.40 -18.80 -5.01
N VAL A 460 13.08 -19.75 -5.65
CA VAL A 460 12.52 -20.63 -6.67
C VAL A 460 11.99 -21.89 -6.01
N PHE A 461 10.68 -22.14 -6.13
CA PHE A 461 10.03 -23.27 -5.47
C PHE A 461 9.19 -24.08 -6.46
N ILE A 462 9.82 -25.11 -7.00
CA ILE A 462 9.35 -25.93 -8.12
C ILE A 462 8.28 -26.93 -7.62
N ASP A 463 7.20 -27.10 -8.38
CA ASP A 463 6.07 -27.96 -8.02
C ASP A 463 6.35 -29.41 -8.46
N ASP A 464 6.25 -30.36 -7.52
CA ASP A 464 6.38 -31.82 -7.77
C ASP A 464 7.71 -32.30 -8.38
N MET A 465 8.84 -31.64 -8.08
CA MET A 465 10.15 -32.07 -8.56
C MET A 465 10.81 -33.03 -7.56
N GLY A 466 11.23 -34.19 -8.06
CA GLY A 466 11.88 -35.20 -7.26
C GLY A 466 13.33 -34.88 -6.90
N TRP A 467 13.79 -35.50 -5.82
CA TRP A 467 15.14 -35.25 -5.28
C TRP A 467 16.27 -35.54 -6.27
N SER A 468 16.09 -36.54 -7.12
CA SER A 468 17.11 -36.97 -8.10
C SER A 468 16.75 -36.62 -9.55
N ASP A 469 15.87 -35.64 -9.76
CA ASP A 469 15.48 -35.25 -11.12
C ASP A 469 16.48 -34.28 -11.77
N LEU A 470 17.15 -33.46 -10.97
CA LEU A 470 18.19 -32.54 -11.44
C LEU A 470 19.50 -33.31 -11.71
N SER A 471 20.20 -32.97 -12.79
CA SER A 471 21.49 -33.61 -13.11
C SER A 471 22.56 -33.34 -12.04
N CYS A 472 22.55 -32.17 -11.41
CA CYS A 472 23.40 -31.88 -10.25
C CYS A 472 23.02 -32.65 -8.95
N PHE A 473 21.91 -33.40 -8.94
CA PHE A 473 21.46 -34.31 -7.87
C PHE A 473 21.32 -35.77 -8.36
N LYS A 474 22.25 -36.22 -9.22
CA LYS A 474 22.32 -37.60 -9.75
C LYS A 474 21.26 -37.97 -10.78
N GLY A 475 20.47 -37.01 -11.28
CA GLY A 475 19.62 -37.21 -12.45
C GLY A 475 20.45 -37.52 -13.70
N THR A 476 20.01 -38.48 -14.51
CA THR A 476 20.76 -38.92 -15.71
C THR A 476 19.97 -38.79 -17.01
N THR A 477 18.69 -38.40 -16.95
CA THR A 477 17.82 -38.35 -18.13
C THR A 477 17.76 -36.96 -18.77
N VAL A 478 17.69 -35.90 -17.97
CA VAL A 478 17.68 -34.50 -18.44
C VAL A 478 18.89 -33.79 -17.85
N LYS A 479 19.54 -32.97 -18.66
CA LYS A 479 20.61 -32.08 -18.21
C LYS A 479 20.01 -30.71 -17.93
N THR A 480 19.82 -30.38 -16.66
CA THR A 480 19.28 -29.09 -16.21
C THR A 480 20.38 -28.02 -16.21
N GLU A 481 20.80 -27.60 -17.40
CA GLU A 481 22.01 -26.79 -17.61
C GLU A 481 22.03 -25.49 -16.80
N LYS A 482 20.89 -24.80 -16.71
CA LYS A 482 20.79 -23.49 -16.05
C LYS A 482 20.86 -23.64 -14.53
N ILE A 483 20.13 -24.61 -13.97
CA ILE A 483 20.19 -24.93 -12.54
C ILE A 483 21.54 -25.53 -12.15
N ASP A 484 22.13 -26.39 -12.98
CA ASP A 484 23.44 -26.99 -12.74
C ASP A 484 24.55 -25.94 -12.69
N GLN A 485 24.43 -24.89 -13.51
CA GLN A 485 25.35 -23.75 -13.46
C GLN A 485 25.25 -22.98 -12.14
N LEU A 486 24.05 -22.79 -11.59
CA LEU A 486 23.89 -22.22 -10.25
C LEU A 486 24.43 -23.15 -9.16
N ALA A 487 24.29 -24.46 -9.33
CA ALA A 487 24.82 -25.43 -8.38
C ALA A 487 26.37 -25.46 -8.36
N SER A 488 27.02 -25.33 -9.53
CA SER A 488 28.49 -25.30 -9.62
C SER A 488 29.11 -23.99 -9.10
N GLU A 489 28.34 -22.90 -9.12
CA GLU A 489 28.70 -21.59 -8.58
C GLU A 489 28.14 -21.34 -7.17
N GLY A 490 27.43 -22.32 -6.60
CA GLY A 490 26.72 -22.21 -5.34
C GLY A 490 27.03 -23.36 -4.38
N ILE A 491 26.10 -23.66 -3.48
CA ILE A 491 26.18 -24.78 -2.53
C ILE A 491 24.95 -25.67 -2.74
N ARG A 492 25.17 -26.98 -2.86
CA ARG A 492 24.09 -27.99 -2.85
C ARG A 492 23.87 -28.51 -1.44
N PHE A 493 22.63 -28.58 -0.99
CA PHE A 493 22.25 -29.21 0.27
C PHE A 493 21.46 -30.47 -0.02
N THR A 494 21.95 -31.61 0.45
CA THR A 494 21.27 -32.89 0.21
C THR A 494 20.24 -33.21 1.27
N ASN A 495 20.31 -32.63 2.47
CA ASN A 495 19.43 -32.88 3.63
C ASN A 495 18.46 -31.70 3.89
N PHE A 496 17.81 -31.19 2.84
CA PHE A 496 16.77 -30.16 2.96
C PHE A 496 15.37 -30.77 2.94
N TYR A 497 14.48 -30.28 3.80
CA TYR A 497 13.14 -30.81 4.01
C TYR A 497 12.04 -29.78 3.81
N VAL A 498 10.97 -30.21 3.16
CA VAL A 498 9.69 -29.52 3.21
C VAL A 498 8.83 -30.08 4.34
N ASN A 499 7.99 -29.24 4.95
CA ASN A 499 7.26 -29.61 6.16
C ASN A 499 5.95 -30.36 5.90
N SER A 500 5.74 -30.83 4.66
CA SER A 500 4.64 -31.68 4.25
C SER A 500 4.91 -32.29 2.88
N PRO A 501 4.44 -33.52 2.58
CA PRO A 501 4.65 -34.15 1.28
C PRO A 501 3.68 -33.67 0.19
N ILE A 502 3.15 -32.44 0.32
CA ILE A 502 2.19 -31.88 -0.64
C ILE A 502 2.24 -30.34 -0.63
N CYS A 503 1.89 -29.75 -1.78
CA CYS A 503 2.08 -28.34 -2.14
C CYS A 503 1.58 -27.29 -1.14
N SER A 504 0.26 -27.13 -0.93
CA SER A 504 -0.29 -26.06 -0.06
C SER A 504 0.37 -25.96 1.33
N PRO A 505 0.46 -27.04 2.14
CA PRO A 505 1.11 -26.98 3.45
C PRO A 505 2.60 -26.65 3.39
N SER A 506 3.34 -27.15 2.40
CA SER A 506 4.76 -26.82 2.22
C SER A 506 4.97 -25.32 1.94
N ARG A 507 4.14 -24.75 1.06
CA ARG A 507 4.12 -23.31 0.74
C ARG A 507 3.76 -22.46 1.96
N VAL A 508 2.82 -22.91 2.80
CA VAL A 508 2.49 -22.26 4.08
C VAL A 508 3.68 -22.27 5.02
N ALA A 509 4.41 -23.39 5.14
CA ALA A 509 5.58 -23.49 6.01
C ALA A 509 6.66 -22.48 5.60
N LEU A 510 7.03 -22.44 4.32
CA LEU A 510 8.00 -21.49 3.79
C LEU A 510 7.53 -20.03 3.93
N THR A 511 6.24 -19.76 3.76
CA THR A 511 5.68 -18.40 3.85
C THR A 511 5.66 -17.88 5.28
N THR A 512 5.38 -18.76 6.24
CA THR A 512 5.06 -18.37 7.62
C THR A 512 6.14 -18.68 8.64
N GLY A 513 7.11 -19.53 8.30
CA GLY A 513 8.08 -20.05 9.28
C GLY A 513 7.42 -20.90 10.35
N GLN A 514 6.19 -21.38 10.12
CA GLN A 514 5.40 -22.16 11.06
C GLN A 514 4.89 -23.47 10.45
N TYR A 515 4.73 -24.48 11.29
CA TYR A 515 4.08 -25.73 10.89
C TYR A 515 2.68 -25.46 10.32
N PRO A 516 2.36 -25.96 9.12
CA PRO A 516 1.15 -25.56 8.40
C PRO A 516 -0.14 -26.06 9.06
N GLN A 517 -0.04 -27.05 9.95
CA GLN A 517 -1.13 -27.54 10.80
C GLN A 517 -1.66 -26.45 11.76
N ARG A 518 -0.81 -25.50 12.22
CA ARG A 518 -1.25 -24.33 13.01
C ARG A 518 -2.33 -23.53 12.27
N TRP A 519 -2.26 -23.52 10.94
CA TRP A 519 -3.17 -22.81 10.04
C TRP A 519 -4.29 -23.69 9.47
N ARG A 520 -4.40 -24.96 9.92
CA ARG A 520 -5.33 -25.97 9.39
C ARG A 520 -5.19 -26.15 7.87
N ILE A 521 -3.98 -26.08 7.35
CA ILE A 521 -3.67 -26.41 5.96
C ILE A 521 -2.76 -27.62 6.03
N ASN A 522 -3.31 -28.83 6.01
CA ASN A 522 -2.53 -30.09 6.11
C ASN A 522 -2.66 -30.97 4.85
N SER A 523 -3.31 -30.46 3.80
CA SER A 523 -3.41 -31.07 2.47
C SER A 523 -3.58 -29.95 1.46
N TYR A 524 -3.53 -30.27 0.16
CA TYR A 524 -3.79 -29.31 -0.89
C TYR A 524 -5.17 -28.67 -0.71
N LEU A 525 -5.25 -27.36 -0.87
CA LEU A 525 -6.53 -26.66 -0.84
C LEU A 525 -7.36 -27.04 -2.08
N ALA A 526 -8.61 -27.44 -1.84
CA ALA A 526 -9.53 -27.90 -2.87
C ALA A 526 -10.81 -27.05 -2.84
N GLN A 527 -11.92 -27.64 -3.30
CA GLN A 527 -13.25 -27.04 -3.15
C GLN A 527 -13.69 -26.98 -1.68
N ARG A 528 -14.60 -26.07 -1.35
CA ARG A 528 -15.05 -25.81 0.02
C ARG A 528 -15.55 -27.02 0.77
N LYS A 529 -16.37 -27.82 0.11
CA LYS A 529 -16.97 -29.04 0.68
C LYS A 529 -15.86 -29.98 1.13
N LYS A 530 -14.92 -30.28 0.22
CA LYS A 530 -13.79 -31.16 0.49
C LYS A 530 -12.85 -30.60 1.55
N ASN A 531 -12.60 -29.29 1.58
CA ASN A 531 -11.80 -28.66 2.64
C ASN A 531 -12.45 -28.86 4.02
N ARG A 532 -13.77 -28.64 4.13
CA ARG A 532 -14.50 -28.88 5.39
C ARG A 532 -14.49 -30.33 5.83
N GLU A 533 -14.72 -31.26 4.90
CA GLU A 533 -14.70 -32.71 5.16
C GLU A 533 -13.33 -33.19 5.65
N ARG A 534 -12.25 -32.54 5.19
CA ARG A 534 -10.87 -32.85 5.61
C ARG A 534 -10.43 -32.10 6.88
N GLY A 535 -11.24 -31.19 7.41
CA GLY A 535 -10.87 -30.33 8.54
C GLY A 535 -9.93 -29.16 8.19
N LEU A 536 -9.83 -28.81 6.92
CA LEU A 536 -8.95 -27.75 6.42
C LEU A 536 -9.60 -26.36 6.43
N ALA A 537 -8.76 -25.34 6.54
CA ALA A 537 -9.10 -23.96 6.19
C ALA A 537 -9.37 -23.82 4.67
N GLN A 538 -9.96 -22.70 4.28
CA GLN A 538 -10.24 -22.40 2.87
C GLN A 538 -9.13 -21.59 2.20
N TRP A 539 -8.38 -20.83 3.00
CA TRP A 539 -7.23 -20.01 2.64
C TRP A 539 -6.38 -19.78 3.90
N LEU A 540 -5.12 -19.37 3.73
CA LEU A 540 -4.24 -18.95 4.82
C LEU A 540 -4.82 -17.69 5.49
N ASN A 541 -4.88 -17.66 6.82
CA ASN A 541 -5.39 -16.48 7.51
C ASN A 541 -4.47 -15.26 7.24
N PRO A 542 -4.99 -14.10 6.79
CA PRO A 542 -4.18 -12.90 6.60
C PRO A 542 -3.41 -12.43 7.83
N LYS A 543 -3.81 -12.86 9.03
CA LYS A 543 -3.08 -12.58 10.27
C LYS A 543 -1.84 -13.46 10.50
N ALA A 544 -1.58 -14.44 9.62
CA ALA A 544 -0.37 -15.23 9.71
C ALA A 544 0.90 -14.35 9.67
N PRO A 545 1.97 -14.73 10.38
CA PRO A 545 3.27 -14.11 10.18
C PRO A 545 3.70 -14.44 8.75
N VAL A 546 3.88 -13.43 7.90
CA VAL A 546 4.26 -13.67 6.49
C VAL A 546 5.55 -12.91 6.24
N LEU A 547 6.58 -13.64 5.80
CA LEU A 547 7.90 -13.07 5.55
C LEU A 547 7.86 -11.85 4.63
N ALA A 548 7.13 -11.93 3.51
CA ALA A 548 6.99 -10.82 2.57
C ALA A 548 6.44 -9.55 3.22
N ARG A 549 5.50 -9.66 4.16
CA ARG A 549 4.93 -8.50 4.86
C ARG A 549 5.98 -7.78 5.69
N GLU A 550 6.77 -8.54 6.44
CA GLU A 550 7.82 -7.96 7.28
C GLU A 550 8.95 -7.37 6.44
N LEU A 551 9.34 -8.02 5.34
CA LEU A 551 10.31 -7.50 4.38
C LEU A 551 9.83 -6.20 3.73
N LYS A 552 8.56 -6.13 3.32
CA LYS A 552 7.95 -4.91 2.79
C LYS A 552 8.02 -3.75 3.79
N HIS A 553 7.73 -4.01 5.06
CA HIS A 553 7.89 -3.00 6.11
C HIS A 553 9.35 -2.59 6.34
N ALA A 554 10.30 -3.52 6.14
CA ALA A 554 11.74 -3.25 6.17
C ALA A 554 12.28 -2.56 4.91
N GLY A 555 11.44 -2.24 3.92
CA GLY A 555 11.80 -1.47 2.74
C GLY A 555 12.04 -2.26 1.46
N TYR A 556 11.82 -3.58 1.49
CA TYR A 556 11.93 -4.41 0.31
C TYR A 556 10.74 -4.21 -0.64
N ALA A 557 11.02 -4.19 -1.95
CA ALA A 557 10.00 -4.51 -2.93
C ALA A 557 9.71 -6.02 -2.85
N THR A 558 8.44 -6.41 -2.94
CA THR A 558 8.04 -7.81 -2.76
C THR A 558 7.20 -8.34 -3.92
N GLY A 559 7.62 -9.45 -4.53
CA GLY A 559 7.00 -10.02 -5.72
C GLY A 559 6.67 -11.50 -5.59
N HIS A 560 5.52 -11.94 -6.10
CA HIS A 560 5.15 -13.36 -6.20
C HIS A 560 4.69 -13.73 -7.60
N PHE A 561 5.42 -14.64 -8.25
CA PHE A 561 5.16 -15.07 -9.62
C PHE A 561 5.05 -16.60 -9.63
N GLY A 562 3.91 -17.13 -10.06
CA GLY A 562 3.68 -18.57 -10.09
C GLY A 562 2.52 -19.06 -9.22
N LYS A 563 2.59 -20.33 -8.80
CA LYS A 563 1.58 -21.02 -8.02
C LYS A 563 1.51 -20.49 -6.59
N TRP A 564 0.39 -19.84 -6.22
CA TRP A 564 0.14 -19.39 -4.85
C TRP A 564 -0.30 -20.54 -3.92
N HIS A 565 -1.45 -21.15 -4.23
CA HIS A 565 -2.05 -22.33 -3.57
C HIS A 565 -2.25 -22.23 -2.05
N MET A 566 -2.41 -21.01 -1.54
CA MET A 566 -2.79 -20.71 -0.15
C MET A 566 -4.17 -20.02 -0.06
N GLY A 567 -4.98 -20.09 -1.11
CA GLY A 567 -6.33 -19.52 -1.21
C GLY A 567 -6.63 -19.07 -2.65
N GLY A 568 -7.91 -18.99 -3.02
CA GLY A 568 -8.31 -18.50 -4.35
C GLY A 568 -8.53 -19.56 -5.42
N GLN A 569 -8.62 -20.82 -5.02
CA GLN A 569 -8.80 -21.97 -5.90
C GLN A 569 -10.27 -22.40 -6.05
N ARG A 570 -10.59 -23.02 -7.19
CA ARG A 570 -11.86 -23.72 -7.47
C ARG A 570 -13.14 -22.91 -7.24
N ASP A 571 -13.78 -23.02 -6.06
CA ASP A 571 -15.05 -22.36 -5.68
C ASP A 571 -14.88 -21.32 -4.55
N VAL A 572 -13.64 -20.87 -4.32
CA VAL A 572 -13.24 -19.99 -3.20
C VAL A 572 -12.82 -18.59 -3.69
N GLY A 573 -13.77 -17.87 -4.30
CA GLY A 573 -13.53 -16.55 -4.91
C GLY A 573 -13.38 -15.37 -3.93
N GLU A 574 -13.73 -15.54 -2.67
CA GLU A 574 -13.60 -14.52 -1.61
C GLU A 574 -12.27 -14.60 -0.84
N ALA A 575 -11.36 -15.49 -1.26
CA ALA A 575 -10.06 -15.57 -0.62
C ALA A 575 -9.32 -14.22 -0.72
N PRO A 576 -8.58 -13.82 0.33
CA PRO A 576 -7.79 -12.60 0.29
C PRO A 576 -6.79 -12.64 -0.88
N LEU A 577 -6.66 -11.51 -1.59
CA LEU A 577 -5.68 -11.35 -2.66
C LEU A 577 -4.25 -11.46 -2.13
N ILE A 578 -3.31 -11.86 -2.99
CA ILE A 578 -1.89 -12.08 -2.64
C ILE A 578 -1.27 -10.81 -2.03
N ASN A 579 -1.67 -9.62 -2.47
CA ASN A 579 -1.20 -8.35 -1.91
C ASN A 579 -1.56 -8.15 -0.42
N ARG A 580 -2.62 -8.80 0.09
CA ARG A 580 -2.99 -8.77 1.51
C ARG A 580 -1.99 -9.54 2.39
N TYR A 581 -1.15 -10.39 1.78
CA TYR A 581 -0.08 -11.11 2.47
C TYR A 581 1.26 -10.37 2.42
N GLY A 582 1.32 -9.17 1.83
CA GLY A 582 2.50 -8.32 1.86
C GLY A 582 3.31 -8.29 0.56
N PHE A 583 2.81 -8.86 -0.54
CA PHE A 583 3.42 -8.73 -1.87
C PHE A 583 2.93 -7.47 -2.60
N ASP A 584 3.86 -6.67 -3.13
CA ASP A 584 3.54 -5.47 -3.93
C ASP A 584 3.04 -5.83 -5.32
N ARG A 585 3.60 -6.89 -5.93
CA ARG A 585 3.21 -7.38 -7.26
C ARG A 585 3.01 -8.88 -7.23
N SER A 586 2.02 -9.35 -7.99
CA SER A 586 1.81 -10.77 -8.20
C SER A 586 1.25 -11.11 -9.58
N LEU A 587 1.72 -12.20 -10.16
CA LEU A 587 1.10 -12.91 -11.28
C LEU A 587 0.99 -14.38 -10.90
N THR A 588 -0.23 -14.88 -10.66
CA THR A 588 -0.44 -16.26 -10.17
C THR A 588 -1.01 -17.19 -11.24
N ASN A 589 -0.97 -18.50 -11.01
CA ASN A 589 -1.74 -19.47 -11.78
C ASN A 589 -3.19 -19.61 -11.25
N PHE A 590 -3.90 -20.64 -11.70
CA PHE A 590 -5.27 -20.96 -11.29
C PHE A 590 -5.49 -21.30 -9.80
N GLU A 591 -4.42 -21.43 -8.99
CA GLU A 591 -4.46 -21.68 -7.54
C GLU A 591 -4.33 -20.39 -6.69
N GLY A 592 -4.62 -19.22 -7.27
CA GLY A 592 -4.61 -17.93 -6.60
C GLY A 592 -5.59 -16.93 -7.22
N LEU A 593 -5.72 -15.74 -6.62
CA LEU A 593 -6.54 -14.62 -7.12
C LEU A 593 -5.68 -13.38 -7.34
N GLY A 594 -6.16 -12.48 -8.20
CA GLY A 594 -5.42 -11.31 -8.69
C GLY A 594 -5.11 -11.44 -10.18
N PRO A 595 -4.07 -10.75 -10.69
CA PRO A 595 -3.55 -10.99 -12.03
C PRO A 595 -3.16 -12.47 -12.18
N ARG A 596 -3.69 -13.11 -13.22
CA ARG A 596 -3.52 -14.55 -13.45
C ARG A 596 -3.07 -14.84 -14.86
N VAL A 597 -2.17 -15.80 -15.00
CA VAL A 597 -1.93 -16.51 -16.26
C VAL A 597 -2.61 -17.88 -16.16
N LEU A 598 -3.49 -18.18 -17.11
CA LEU A 598 -4.27 -19.41 -17.17
C LEU A 598 -3.86 -20.22 -18.40
N PRO A 599 -3.56 -21.52 -18.24
CA PRO A 599 -3.01 -22.30 -19.33
C PRO A 599 -4.07 -22.69 -20.36
N LEU A 600 -3.68 -22.56 -21.62
CA LEU A 600 -4.27 -23.20 -22.79
C LEU A 600 -3.35 -24.36 -23.20
N LYS A 601 -3.92 -25.47 -23.63
CA LYS A 601 -3.17 -26.51 -24.33
C LYS A 601 -3.38 -26.38 -25.83
N ASP A 602 -2.38 -26.75 -26.60
CA ASP A 602 -2.38 -26.79 -28.06
C ASP A 602 -2.49 -25.38 -28.72
N ALA A 603 -2.20 -24.29 -28.01
CA ALA A 603 -2.43 -22.92 -28.51
C ALA A 603 -1.40 -22.48 -29.56
N TYR A 604 -0.19 -23.04 -29.52
CA TYR A 604 0.86 -22.79 -30.52
C TYR A 604 1.02 -23.93 -31.54
N ASP A 605 0.28 -25.01 -31.38
CA ASP A 605 0.41 -26.24 -32.18
C ASP A 605 -0.53 -26.25 -33.41
N GLY A 606 -1.14 -25.11 -33.74
CA GLY A 606 -2.10 -24.97 -34.84
C GLY A 606 -3.47 -25.65 -34.61
N GLN A 607 -3.71 -26.20 -33.41
CA GLN A 607 -4.97 -26.83 -33.02
C GLN A 607 -5.87 -25.85 -32.23
N PRO A 608 -7.18 -26.12 -32.11
CA PRO A 608 -8.04 -25.31 -31.25
C PRO A 608 -7.59 -25.37 -29.77
N PRO A 609 -7.32 -24.23 -29.12
CA PRO A 609 -6.78 -24.22 -27.76
C PRO A 609 -7.77 -24.76 -26.73
N LYS A 610 -7.30 -25.62 -25.83
CA LYS A 610 -8.09 -26.23 -24.75
C LYS A 610 -7.75 -25.60 -23.40
N LYS A 611 -8.76 -25.05 -22.72
CA LYS A 611 -8.60 -24.42 -21.40
C LYS A 611 -8.22 -25.43 -20.32
N HIS A 612 -7.28 -25.07 -19.44
CA HIS A 612 -6.93 -25.80 -18.23
C HIS A 612 -6.87 -24.87 -17.00
N ASP A 613 -7.95 -24.15 -16.73
CA ASP A 613 -8.01 -23.15 -15.64
C ASP A 613 -8.65 -23.67 -14.35
N LEU A 614 -9.19 -24.89 -14.35
CA LEU A 614 -9.86 -25.53 -13.21
C LEU A 614 -10.96 -24.66 -12.57
N GLY A 615 -11.66 -23.87 -13.39
CA GLY A 615 -12.73 -22.96 -12.98
C GLY A 615 -12.25 -21.62 -12.42
N SER A 616 -10.93 -21.36 -12.39
CA SER A 616 -10.37 -20.11 -11.88
C SER A 616 -10.91 -18.89 -12.64
N ALA A 617 -11.15 -19.01 -13.95
CA ALA A 617 -11.68 -17.90 -14.74
C ALA A 617 -13.06 -17.40 -14.24
N ASN A 618 -13.80 -18.24 -13.50
CA ASN A 618 -15.12 -17.91 -12.97
C ASN A 618 -15.09 -17.26 -11.58
N LEU A 619 -13.93 -17.22 -10.90
CA LEU A 619 -13.83 -16.76 -9.52
C LEU A 619 -13.82 -15.23 -9.34
N GLY A 620 -13.80 -14.47 -10.44
CA GLY A 620 -13.64 -13.01 -10.41
C GLY A 620 -12.27 -12.60 -9.84
N HIS A 621 -12.02 -11.30 -9.73
CA HIS A 621 -10.81 -10.68 -9.14
C HIS A 621 -9.51 -10.74 -9.96
N GLY A 622 -9.21 -9.62 -10.62
CA GLY A 622 -7.97 -9.37 -11.36
C GLY A 622 -8.00 -9.77 -12.83
N PRO A 623 -7.08 -9.23 -13.66
CA PRO A 623 -7.00 -9.56 -15.08
C PRO A 623 -6.59 -11.02 -15.30
N ILE A 624 -7.11 -11.62 -16.36
CA ILE A 624 -6.77 -12.96 -16.82
C ILE A 624 -6.01 -12.84 -18.14
N TYR A 625 -4.85 -13.47 -18.19
CA TYR A 625 -4.03 -13.67 -19.37
C TYR A 625 -4.07 -15.16 -19.70
N TRP A 626 -4.38 -15.50 -20.95
CA TRP A 626 -4.33 -16.88 -21.41
C TRP A 626 -3.01 -17.10 -22.13
N GLU A 627 -2.34 -18.20 -21.82
CA GLU A 627 -1.02 -18.52 -22.35
C GLU A 627 -0.91 -20.02 -22.63
N ASP A 628 -0.12 -20.44 -23.60
CA ASP A 628 0.12 -21.86 -23.82
C ASP A 628 0.82 -22.49 -22.60
N ARG A 629 0.35 -23.66 -22.16
CA ARG A 629 0.84 -24.36 -20.97
C ARG A 629 2.35 -24.58 -21.01
N SER A 630 2.92 -24.75 -22.22
CA SER A 630 4.35 -24.97 -22.41
C SER A 630 5.24 -23.77 -22.09
N VAL A 631 4.68 -22.56 -22.00
CA VAL A 631 5.43 -21.31 -21.76
C VAL A 631 4.91 -20.48 -20.58
N VAL A 632 4.04 -21.05 -19.74
CA VAL A 632 3.52 -20.38 -18.53
C VAL A 632 4.66 -19.95 -17.59
N THR A 633 5.70 -20.78 -17.44
CA THR A 633 6.90 -20.42 -16.64
C THR A 633 7.60 -19.17 -17.21
N ALA A 634 7.73 -19.04 -18.53
CA ALA A 634 8.31 -17.85 -19.17
C ALA A 634 7.47 -16.59 -18.92
N ALA A 635 6.14 -16.72 -18.86
CA ALA A 635 5.27 -15.60 -18.49
C ALA A 635 5.55 -15.11 -17.06
N PHE A 636 5.74 -16.03 -16.10
CA PHE A 636 6.14 -15.67 -14.74
C PHE A 636 7.53 -15.01 -14.69
N VAL A 637 8.51 -15.55 -15.43
CA VAL A 637 9.87 -15.01 -15.51
C VAL A 637 9.88 -13.59 -16.10
N LYS A 638 9.11 -13.35 -17.17
CA LYS A 638 8.99 -12.02 -17.79
C LYS A 638 8.46 -10.97 -16.81
N ASP A 639 7.43 -11.33 -16.05
CA ASP A 639 6.83 -10.42 -15.07
C ASP A 639 7.73 -10.20 -13.84
N ALA A 640 8.47 -11.24 -13.44
CA ALA A 640 9.52 -11.18 -12.42
C ALA A 640 10.66 -10.21 -12.80
N LEU A 641 11.14 -10.27 -14.04
CA LEU A 641 12.17 -9.36 -14.56
C LEU A 641 11.70 -7.90 -14.54
N THR A 642 10.46 -7.65 -14.99
CA THR A 642 9.88 -6.30 -14.95
C THR A 642 9.79 -5.78 -13.51
N PHE A 643 9.48 -6.64 -12.55
CA PHE A 643 9.46 -6.29 -11.14
C PHE A 643 10.85 -5.96 -10.58
N ILE A 644 11.88 -6.71 -10.96
CA ILE A 644 13.27 -6.42 -10.57
C ILE A 644 13.68 -5.03 -11.09
N ASP A 645 13.40 -4.73 -12.36
CA ASP A 645 13.74 -3.43 -12.94
C ASP A 645 13.00 -2.27 -12.25
N HIS A 646 11.74 -2.49 -11.82
CA HIS A 646 10.98 -1.52 -11.02
C HIS A 646 11.59 -1.32 -9.63
N ALA A 647 12.03 -2.38 -8.96
CA ALA A 647 12.71 -2.28 -7.67
C ALA A 647 14.01 -1.46 -7.80
N GLU A 648 14.79 -1.70 -8.85
CA GLU A 648 16.02 -0.92 -9.12
C GLU A 648 15.74 0.56 -9.45
N ALA A 649 14.70 0.82 -10.26
CA ALA A 649 14.27 2.17 -10.59
C ALA A 649 13.87 2.96 -9.32
N THR A 650 13.17 2.30 -8.41
CA THR A 650 12.68 2.91 -7.17
C THR A 650 13.66 2.84 -6.00
N GLY A 651 14.82 2.18 -6.15
CA GLY A 651 15.88 2.17 -5.14
C GLY A 651 15.69 1.14 -4.01
N GLN A 652 14.90 0.09 -4.23
CA GLN A 652 14.62 -0.93 -3.20
C GLN A 652 15.40 -2.23 -3.46
N PRO A 653 15.89 -2.92 -2.42
CA PRO A 653 16.18 -4.34 -2.55
C PRO A 653 14.89 -5.12 -2.76
N PHE A 654 14.95 -6.35 -3.28
CA PHE A 654 13.76 -7.13 -3.58
C PHE A 654 13.76 -8.52 -2.96
N TYR A 655 12.56 -8.97 -2.57
CA TYR A 655 12.25 -10.36 -2.26
C TYR A 655 11.25 -10.88 -3.28
N LEU A 656 11.64 -11.96 -3.96
CA LEU A 656 10.92 -12.51 -5.08
C LEU A 656 10.67 -13.99 -4.87
N ASN A 657 9.40 -14.38 -4.88
CA ASN A 657 8.99 -15.77 -5.02
C ASN A 657 8.72 -16.08 -6.49
N LEU A 658 9.47 -17.00 -7.07
CA LEU A 658 9.21 -17.55 -8.40
C LEU A 658 8.86 -19.03 -8.25
N TRP A 659 7.58 -19.32 -8.15
CA TRP A 659 7.09 -20.65 -7.81
C TRP A 659 6.38 -21.26 -9.00
N PRO A 660 7.09 -21.76 -10.02
CA PRO A 660 6.46 -22.30 -11.22
C PRO A 660 5.47 -23.41 -10.87
N ASP A 661 4.42 -23.55 -11.68
CA ASP A 661 3.58 -24.75 -11.68
C ASP A 661 4.25 -25.91 -12.40
N ASP A 662 5.27 -25.65 -13.22
CA ASP A 662 6.19 -26.69 -13.64
C ASP A 662 6.95 -27.26 -12.43
N VAL A 663 7.09 -28.58 -12.33
CA VAL A 663 6.82 -29.61 -13.35
C VAL A 663 5.50 -30.37 -13.11
N HIS A 664 4.53 -29.80 -12.40
CA HIS A 664 3.24 -30.43 -12.08
C HIS A 664 2.40 -30.76 -13.32
N SER A 665 1.66 -31.86 -13.23
CA SER A 665 0.72 -32.32 -14.26
C SER A 665 -0.41 -31.30 -14.55
N PRO A 666 -0.99 -31.28 -15.78
CA PRO A 666 -0.65 -32.12 -16.93
C PRO A 666 0.70 -31.74 -17.56
N PHE A 667 1.53 -32.74 -17.87
CA PHE A 667 2.82 -32.52 -18.52
C PHE A 667 2.60 -32.15 -20.00
N PHE A 668 2.85 -30.89 -20.33
CA PHE A 668 2.59 -30.34 -21.65
C PHE A 668 3.78 -29.48 -22.10
N PRO A 669 4.87 -30.12 -22.56
CA PRO A 669 6.07 -29.41 -23.02
C PRO A 669 5.84 -28.79 -24.40
N PRO A 670 6.73 -27.87 -24.85
CA PRO A 670 6.69 -27.34 -26.22
C PRO A 670 6.62 -28.45 -27.26
N GLU A 671 5.92 -28.23 -28.37
CA GLU A 671 5.65 -29.25 -29.39
C GLU A 671 6.91 -30.02 -29.83
N VAL A 672 8.01 -29.31 -30.07
CA VAL A 672 9.29 -29.91 -30.51
C VAL A 672 9.81 -30.93 -29.49
N LEU A 673 9.77 -30.60 -28.20
CA LEU A 673 10.18 -31.50 -27.13
C LEU A 673 9.15 -32.60 -26.87
N ARG A 674 7.85 -32.29 -27.04
CA ARG A 674 6.79 -33.29 -26.92
C ARG A 674 6.92 -34.37 -27.97
N ASN A 675 7.17 -33.98 -29.23
CA ASN A 675 7.27 -34.88 -30.38
C ASN A 675 8.55 -35.73 -30.38
N SER A 676 9.56 -35.38 -29.58
CA SER A 676 10.76 -36.20 -29.38
C SER A 676 10.63 -37.24 -28.27
N THR A 677 9.50 -37.27 -27.55
CA THR A 677 9.22 -38.25 -26.50
C THR A 677 8.44 -39.44 -27.02
N ASP A 678 8.46 -40.55 -26.28
CA ASP A 678 7.58 -41.70 -26.51
C ASP A 678 6.13 -41.47 -26.00
N GLY A 679 5.80 -40.25 -25.58
CA GLY A 679 4.51 -39.87 -25.00
C GLY A 679 4.26 -40.45 -23.60
N SER A 680 5.20 -41.19 -23.01
CA SER A 680 5.06 -41.70 -21.65
C SER A 680 5.01 -40.55 -20.65
N LYS A 681 4.32 -40.79 -19.53
CA LYS A 681 4.20 -39.83 -18.42
C LYS A 681 5.56 -39.26 -18.01
N ARG A 682 6.57 -40.13 -17.89
CA ARG A 682 7.93 -39.77 -17.48
C ARG A 682 8.68 -39.00 -18.57
N ALA A 683 8.59 -39.40 -19.83
CA ALA A 683 9.27 -38.68 -20.90
C ALA A 683 8.69 -37.27 -21.08
N LEU A 684 7.36 -37.11 -20.99
CA LEU A 684 6.72 -35.80 -21.01
C LEU A 684 7.11 -34.94 -19.80
N TYR A 685 7.17 -35.52 -18.60
CA TYR A 685 7.65 -34.84 -17.40
C TYR A 685 9.07 -34.28 -17.59
N TYR A 686 9.99 -35.10 -18.12
CA TYR A 686 11.36 -34.69 -18.38
C TYR A 686 11.48 -33.62 -19.46
N ALA A 687 10.65 -33.67 -20.50
CA ALA A 687 10.57 -32.60 -21.50
C ALA A 687 10.06 -31.27 -20.89
N VAL A 688 9.14 -31.32 -19.92
CA VAL A 688 8.72 -30.12 -19.17
C VAL A 688 9.83 -29.62 -18.25
N LEU A 689 10.57 -30.52 -17.59
CA LEU A 689 11.71 -30.17 -16.75
C LEU A 689 12.80 -29.43 -17.55
N ASP A 690 13.14 -29.93 -18.75
CA ASP A 690 14.08 -29.27 -19.67
C ASP A 690 13.58 -27.88 -20.10
N ALA A 691 12.31 -27.80 -20.54
CA ALA A 691 11.70 -26.53 -20.94
C ALA A 691 11.68 -25.51 -19.79
N MET A 692 11.37 -25.94 -18.56
CA MET A 692 11.34 -25.08 -17.38
C MET A 692 12.75 -24.56 -17.05
N ASP A 693 13.79 -25.41 -17.08
CA ASP A 693 15.18 -25.00 -16.83
C ASP A 693 15.62 -23.89 -17.80
N GLN A 694 15.32 -24.03 -19.10
CA GLN A 694 15.61 -23.01 -20.10
C GLN A 694 14.84 -21.70 -19.85
N GLN A 695 13.56 -21.79 -19.48
CA GLN A 695 12.73 -20.61 -19.19
C GLN A 695 13.24 -19.85 -17.95
N LEU A 696 13.62 -20.57 -16.89
CA LEU A 696 14.25 -19.99 -15.69
C LEU A 696 15.62 -19.37 -15.99
N GLY A 697 16.35 -19.93 -16.96
CA GLY A 697 17.65 -19.42 -17.43
C GLY A 697 17.63 -17.92 -17.74
N THR A 698 16.55 -17.40 -18.32
CA THR A 698 16.43 -15.95 -18.61
C THR A 698 16.55 -15.09 -17.34
N LEU A 699 15.94 -15.52 -16.23
CA LEU A 699 16.06 -14.82 -14.95
C LEU A 699 17.48 -14.98 -14.39
N PHE A 700 18.00 -16.21 -14.39
CA PHE A 700 19.32 -16.49 -13.83
C PHE A 700 20.41 -15.71 -14.57
N ASP A 701 20.35 -15.66 -15.90
CA ASP A 701 21.28 -14.92 -16.74
C ASP A 701 21.18 -13.40 -16.50
N ARG A 702 19.98 -12.83 -16.28
CA ARG A 702 19.83 -11.41 -15.89
C ARG A 702 20.55 -11.09 -14.58
N ILE A 703 20.40 -11.92 -13.55
CA ILE A 703 21.04 -11.70 -12.25
C ILE A 703 22.55 -11.92 -12.35
N ARG A 704 22.97 -12.99 -13.03
CA ARG A 704 24.38 -13.40 -13.14
C ARG A 704 25.23 -12.46 -14.00
N ASN A 705 24.65 -11.87 -15.03
CA ASN A 705 25.39 -11.01 -15.97
C ASN A 705 25.38 -9.52 -15.55
N ASP A 706 24.71 -9.17 -14.46
CA ASP A 706 24.72 -7.83 -13.86
C ASP A 706 25.59 -7.86 -12.60
N GLU A 707 26.73 -7.16 -12.62
CA GLU A 707 27.68 -7.19 -11.49
C GLU A 707 27.08 -6.69 -10.17
N LYS A 708 26.14 -5.74 -10.19
CA LYS A 708 25.49 -5.26 -8.97
C LYS A 708 24.53 -6.31 -8.42
N LEU A 709 23.73 -6.94 -9.28
CA LEU A 709 22.79 -7.98 -8.85
C LEU A 709 23.52 -9.26 -8.45
N LYS A 710 24.51 -9.71 -9.22
CA LYS A 710 25.32 -10.90 -8.95
C LYS A 710 25.98 -10.86 -7.58
N ASN A 711 26.53 -9.71 -7.20
CA ASN A 711 27.25 -9.56 -5.94
C ASN A 711 26.33 -9.33 -4.73
N ASN A 712 25.03 -9.07 -4.94
CA ASN A 712 24.10 -8.74 -3.86
C ASN A 712 22.76 -9.50 -3.93
N THR A 713 22.70 -10.68 -4.58
CA THR A 713 21.47 -11.48 -4.68
C THR A 713 21.71 -12.91 -4.23
N LEU A 714 20.85 -13.39 -3.32
CA LEU A 714 20.76 -14.79 -2.93
C LEU A 714 19.64 -15.48 -3.73
N ILE A 715 19.94 -16.53 -4.46
CA ILE A 715 18.98 -17.41 -5.13
C ILE A 715 18.92 -18.74 -4.39
N LEU A 716 17.71 -19.14 -3.99
CA LEU A 716 17.40 -20.40 -3.34
C LEU A 716 16.52 -21.22 -4.29
N ILE A 717 16.89 -22.46 -4.60
CA ILE A 717 16.11 -23.35 -5.47
C ILE A 717 15.79 -24.63 -4.74
N ALA A 718 14.51 -24.95 -4.60
CA ALA A 718 14.03 -26.19 -4.02
C ALA A 718 12.71 -26.63 -4.67
N SER A 719 12.21 -27.82 -4.30
CA SER A 719 10.87 -28.28 -4.64
C SER A 719 9.94 -28.26 -3.43
N ASP A 720 8.64 -28.05 -3.67
CA ASP A 720 7.64 -28.01 -2.61
C ASP A 720 7.25 -29.36 -2.03
N ASN A 721 7.54 -30.46 -2.73
CA ASN A 721 7.40 -31.83 -2.27
C ASN A 721 8.10 -32.79 -3.24
N GLY A 722 8.14 -34.08 -2.90
CA GLY A 722 8.59 -35.13 -3.80
C GLY A 722 7.80 -35.24 -5.11
N PRO A 723 8.23 -36.11 -6.05
CA PRO A 723 7.67 -36.17 -7.39
C PRO A 723 6.33 -36.88 -7.42
N GLU A 724 5.50 -36.57 -8.42
CA GLU A 724 4.30 -37.38 -8.71
C GLU A 724 4.71 -38.81 -9.09
N THR A 725 4.06 -39.83 -8.51
CA THR A 725 4.37 -41.24 -8.80
C THR A 725 4.34 -41.53 -10.30
N GLY A 726 5.44 -42.10 -10.81
CA GLY A 726 5.59 -42.47 -12.23
C GLY A 726 5.97 -41.32 -13.18
N ALA A 727 6.12 -40.08 -12.67
CA ALA A 727 6.69 -38.96 -13.41
C ALA A 727 8.21 -38.89 -13.13
N GLY A 728 8.61 -38.06 -12.16
CA GLY A 728 10.01 -37.91 -11.70
C GLY A 728 10.48 -39.03 -10.76
N LEU A 729 11.69 -38.84 -10.24
CA LEU A 729 12.43 -39.78 -9.40
C LEU A 729 12.94 -39.11 -8.11
N ALA A 730 12.91 -39.89 -7.03
CA ALA A 730 13.53 -39.52 -5.76
C ALA A 730 14.67 -40.46 -5.38
N THR A 731 15.14 -41.31 -6.29
CA THR A 731 16.15 -42.35 -6.02
C THR A 731 17.42 -41.77 -5.38
N PRO A 732 17.95 -42.37 -4.30
CA PRO A 732 17.58 -43.66 -3.70
C PRO A 732 16.51 -43.55 -2.60
N LEU A 733 15.88 -42.39 -2.41
CA LEU A 733 14.92 -42.15 -1.35
C LEU A 733 13.62 -42.92 -1.60
N ARG A 734 13.02 -43.43 -0.52
CA ARG A 734 11.74 -44.15 -0.57
C ARG A 734 10.57 -43.19 -0.63
N GLY A 735 9.56 -43.56 -1.42
CA GLY A 735 8.31 -42.81 -1.52
C GLY A 735 8.35 -41.64 -2.50
N ALA A 736 7.24 -40.92 -2.54
CA ALA A 736 6.93 -39.90 -3.54
C ALA A 736 5.97 -38.86 -2.95
N LYS A 737 5.50 -37.92 -3.77
CA LYS A 737 4.43 -36.98 -3.39
C LYS A 737 3.32 -37.69 -2.61
N THR A 738 2.84 -37.02 -1.57
CA THR A 738 1.84 -37.47 -0.59
C THR A 738 2.33 -38.42 0.51
N TRP A 739 3.53 -39.00 0.41
CA TRP A 739 4.05 -39.97 1.38
C TRP A 739 5.03 -39.32 2.37
N LEU A 740 5.03 -39.76 3.63
CA LEU A 740 5.93 -39.19 4.67
C LEU A 740 7.39 -39.67 4.57
N TYR A 741 7.64 -40.70 3.76
CA TYR A 741 8.98 -41.21 3.46
C TYR A 741 9.88 -40.14 2.83
N GLU A 742 11.21 -40.35 2.87
CA GLU A 742 12.22 -39.38 2.44
C GLU A 742 11.93 -38.81 1.04
N GLY A 743 11.54 -39.64 0.07
CA GLY A 743 11.24 -39.21 -1.29
C GLY A 743 10.01 -38.34 -1.44
N GLY A 744 9.16 -38.20 -0.40
CA GLY A 744 8.02 -37.29 -0.38
C GLY A 744 8.28 -35.95 0.32
N VAL A 745 9.20 -35.92 1.29
CA VAL A 745 9.45 -34.73 2.15
C VAL A 745 10.85 -34.13 2.04
N ARG A 746 11.82 -34.86 1.47
CA ARG A 746 13.19 -34.37 1.23
C ARG A 746 13.27 -33.77 -0.17
N SER A 747 13.77 -32.56 -0.25
CA SER A 747 13.90 -31.78 -1.49
C SER A 747 15.38 -31.48 -1.74
N PRO A 748 15.82 -31.37 -3.02
CA PRO A 748 17.11 -30.76 -3.28
C PRO A 748 17.02 -29.28 -2.86
N LEU A 749 18.12 -28.73 -2.38
CA LEU A 749 18.26 -27.29 -2.17
C LEU A 749 19.57 -26.82 -2.79
N ILE A 750 19.50 -25.79 -3.63
CA ILE A 750 20.66 -25.09 -4.18
C ILE A 750 20.61 -23.66 -3.64
N VAL A 751 21.76 -23.20 -3.15
CA VAL A 751 21.96 -21.82 -2.69
C VAL A 751 23.03 -21.18 -3.56
N TRP A 752 22.67 -20.15 -4.32
CA TRP A 752 23.57 -19.40 -5.17
C TRP A 752 23.61 -17.94 -4.73
N GLY A 753 24.79 -17.32 -4.77
CA GLY A 753 24.96 -15.92 -4.38
C GLY A 753 26.44 -15.62 -4.17
N PRO A 754 27.27 -15.65 -5.22
CA PRO A 754 28.72 -15.69 -5.11
C PRO A 754 29.34 -14.52 -4.33
N GLY A 755 28.69 -13.34 -4.33
CA GLY A 755 29.12 -12.21 -3.49
C GLY A 755 28.75 -12.30 -2.01
N LEU A 756 27.87 -13.23 -1.63
CA LEU A 756 27.34 -13.44 -0.27
C LEU A 756 27.86 -14.73 0.37
N LEU A 757 28.15 -15.76 -0.43
CA LEU A 757 28.64 -17.05 0.00
C LEU A 757 30.10 -16.99 0.47
N ASN A 758 30.48 -17.90 1.36
CA ASN A 758 31.89 -18.18 1.63
C ASN A 758 32.55 -18.70 0.34
N PRO A 759 33.60 -18.05 -0.20
CA PRO A 759 34.26 -18.47 -1.43
C PRO A 759 34.76 -19.92 -1.40
N GLN A 760 35.13 -20.44 -0.22
CA GLN A 760 35.60 -21.81 -0.06
C GLN A 760 34.49 -22.86 -0.19
N SER A 761 33.23 -22.45 -0.10
CA SER A 761 32.07 -23.34 -0.22
C SER A 761 31.46 -23.36 -1.63
N VAL A 762 31.91 -22.49 -2.53
CA VAL A 762 31.41 -22.44 -3.90
C VAL A 762 31.71 -23.75 -4.63
N GLY A 763 30.70 -24.31 -5.30
CA GLY A 763 30.73 -25.60 -6.00
C GLY A 763 30.64 -26.84 -5.10
N THR A 764 30.55 -26.66 -3.79
CA THR A 764 30.54 -27.77 -2.82
C THR A 764 29.15 -28.37 -2.62
N THR A 765 29.12 -29.52 -1.96
CA THR A 765 27.90 -30.15 -1.45
C THR A 765 27.98 -30.22 0.06
N ASN A 766 26.97 -29.70 0.74
CA ASN A 766 26.71 -29.93 2.16
C ASN A 766 25.72 -31.10 2.30
N ASP A 767 26.24 -32.23 2.77
CA ASP A 767 25.50 -33.47 2.98
C ASP A 767 25.34 -33.85 4.44
N THR A 768 25.76 -33.00 5.37
CA THR A 768 25.71 -33.25 6.81
C THR A 768 24.66 -32.41 7.53
N SER A 769 24.42 -31.18 7.07
CA SER A 769 23.51 -30.24 7.73
C SER A 769 22.05 -30.52 7.38
N VAL A 770 21.17 -30.62 8.37
CA VAL A 770 19.72 -30.76 8.17
C VAL A 770 19.06 -29.38 8.23
N LEU A 771 18.25 -29.06 7.22
CA LEU A 771 17.50 -27.82 7.12
C LEU A 771 16.07 -28.09 6.65
N SER A 772 15.18 -27.13 6.88
CA SER A 772 13.80 -27.18 6.39
C SER A 772 13.32 -25.85 5.83
N ALA A 773 12.16 -25.87 5.15
CA ALA A 773 11.53 -24.65 4.64
C ALA A 773 11.21 -23.62 5.73
N LEU A 774 10.95 -24.07 6.98
CA LEU A 774 10.79 -23.18 8.14
C LEU A 774 12.09 -22.44 8.46
N ASP A 775 13.23 -23.11 8.32
CA ASP A 775 14.55 -22.54 8.63
C ASP A 775 14.97 -21.55 7.55
N LEU A 776 14.62 -21.79 6.28
CA LEU A 776 14.80 -20.77 5.24
C LEU A 776 14.03 -19.51 5.60
N ASN A 777 12.76 -19.63 5.98
CA ASN A 777 11.96 -18.49 6.42
C ASN A 777 12.62 -17.73 7.58
N ARG A 778 12.98 -18.44 8.65
CA ARG A 778 13.61 -17.84 9.83
C ARG A 778 14.96 -17.20 9.51
N SER A 779 15.80 -17.84 8.70
CA SER A 779 17.13 -17.36 8.33
C SER A 779 17.08 -16.10 7.47
N LEU A 780 16.04 -15.96 6.63
CA LEU A 780 15.89 -14.78 5.77
C LEU A 780 15.67 -13.50 6.58
N TYR A 781 14.99 -13.55 7.74
CA TYR A 781 14.91 -12.39 8.64
C TYR A 781 16.29 -11.90 9.08
N THR A 782 17.18 -12.82 9.45
CA THR A 782 18.55 -12.47 9.86
C THR A 782 19.37 -11.97 8.68
N LEU A 783 19.28 -12.63 7.51
CA LEU A 783 19.98 -12.23 6.29
C LEU A 783 19.65 -10.79 5.89
N THR A 784 18.36 -10.43 5.92
CA THR A 784 17.88 -9.10 5.53
C THR A 784 17.94 -8.11 6.69
N GLY A 785 18.32 -8.55 7.90
CA GLY A 785 18.23 -7.79 9.15
C GLY A 785 16.85 -7.17 9.36
N THR A 786 15.81 -7.94 9.06
CA THR A 786 14.41 -7.60 9.25
C THR A 786 13.96 -8.10 10.62
N GLU A 787 13.23 -7.26 11.35
CA GLU A 787 12.66 -7.64 12.64
C GLU A 787 11.68 -8.81 12.49
N LEU A 788 11.70 -9.71 13.48
CA LEU A 788 10.75 -10.82 13.53
C LEU A 788 9.31 -10.31 13.72
N PRO A 789 8.31 -11.03 13.19
CA PRO A 789 6.90 -10.63 13.33
C PRO A 789 6.50 -10.59 14.81
N GLN A 790 6.03 -9.43 15.28
CA GLN A 790 5.65 -9.24 16.68
C GLN A 790 4.48 -10.17 17.06
N GLY A 791 4.62 -10.86 18.20
CA GLY A 791 3.58 -11.72 18.75
C GLY A 791 3.39 -13.05 18.02
N ALA A 792 4.34 -13.44 17.15
CA ALA A 792 4.35 -14.75 16.50
C ALA A 792 5.64 -15.50 16.85
N GLU A 793 5.49 -16.74 17.33
CA GLU A 793 6.60 -17.67 17.49
C GLU A 793 6.81 -18.43 16.18
N LEU A 794 8.04 -18.40 15.67
CA LEU A 794 8.43 -19.18 14.49
C LEU A 794 8.91 -20.57 14.92
N ASP A 795 8.58 -21.59 14.14
CA ASP A 795 9.02 -22.97 14.36
C ASP A 795 10.39 -23.26 13.69
N GLY A 796 10.84 -22.35 12.81
CA GLY A 796 12.14 -22.44 12.13
C GLY A 796 13.31 -21.93 12.97
N GLU A 797 14.50 -22.47 12.72
CA GLU A 797 15.77 -22.05 13.31
C GLU A 797 16.56 -21.15 12.36
N ASP A 798 17.40 -20.28 12.92
CA ASP A 798 18.28 -19.43 12.14
C ASP A 798 19.55 -20.18 11.74
N LEU A 799 19.64 -20.52 10.46
CA LEU A 799 20.75 -21.26 9.85
C LEU A 799 21.39 -20.43 8.72
N VAL A 800 21.28 -19.11 8.75
CA VAL A 800 21.81 -18.24 7.69
C VAL A 800 23.31 -18.44 7.46
N THR A 801 24.09 -18.67 8.52
CA THR A 801 25.53 -18.91 8.42
C THR A 801 25.84 -20.23 7.71
N THR A 802 24.99 -21.24 7.86
CA THR A 802 25.09 -22.50 7.12
C THR A 802 24.65 -22.35 5.68
N LEU A 803 23.56 -21.64 5.41
CA LEU A 803 23.15 -21.33 4.03
C LEU A 803 24.25 -20.60 3.25
N LEU A 804 25.01 -19.72 3.92
CA LEU A 804 26.12 -18.98 3.32
C LEU A 804 27.45 -19.76 3.30
N GLY A 805 27.50 -21.03 3.72
CA GLY A 805 28.71 -21.84 3.73
C GLY A 805 29.78 -21.39 4.74
N LYS A 806 29.40 -20.57 5.73
CA LYS A 806 30.35 -20.08 6.75
C LYS A 806 30.63 -21.12 7.82
N VAL A 807 29.63 -21.97 8.12
CA VAL A 807 29.70 -23.06 9.11
C VAL A 807 28.85 -24.24 8.66
N GLN A 808 29.18 -25.45 9.10
CA GLN A 808 28.35 -26.64 8.90
C GLN A 808 27.55 -26.92 10.18
N GLN A 809 26.51 -26.13 10.41
CA GLN A 809 25.58 -26.32 11.53
C GLN A 809 24.29 -26.96 11.02
N THR A 810 23.70 -27.80 11.85
CA THR A 810 22.39 -28.41 11.59
C THR A 810 21.35 -27.80 12.53
N ARG A 811 20.08 -27.82 12.12
CA ARG A 811 18.98 -27.58 13.07
C ARG A 811 19.10 -28.52 14.26
N GLN A 812 18.75 -28.03 15.45
CA GLN A 812 18.84 -28.79 16.70
C GLN A 812 17.52 -29.45 17.09
N ALA A 813 16.39 -28.76 16.86
CA ALA A 813 15.08 -29.29 17.17
C ALA A 813 14.62 -30.32 16.12
N PRO A 814 13.91 -31.38 16.55
CA PRO A 814 13.36 -32.36 15.62
C PRO A 814 12.41 -31.74 14.58
N LEU A 815 12.34 -32.37 13.41
CA LEU A 815 11.34 -32.08 12.39
C LEU A 815 10.18 -33.04 12.53
N PHE A 816 8.96 -32.52 12.41
CA PHE A 816 7.74 -33.31 12.54
C PHE A 816 6.89 -33.23 11.28
N TRP A 817 6.17 -34.32 10.99
CA TRP A 817 5.20 -34.35 9.90
C TRP A 817 3.92 -35.04 10.33
N ARG A 818 2.83 -34.56 9.74
CA ARG A 818 1.52 -35.22 9.77
C ARG A 818 1.11 -35.51 8.34
N ARG A 819 0.65 -36.73 8.11
CA ARG A 819 0.13 -37.18 6.82
C ARG A 819 -1.08 -36.33 6.41
N PRO A 820 -1.22 -35.96 5.13
CA PRO A 820 -2.46 -35.36 4.65
C PRO A 820 -3.66 -36.31 4.89
N PRO A 821 -4.78 -35.83 5.44
CA PRO A 821 -5.88 -36.67 5.90
C PRO A 821 -6.49 -37.53 4.78
N ASP A 822 -6.46 -37.04 3.54
CA ASP A 822 -7.00 -37.70 2.35
C ASP A 822 -5.96 -38.49 1.52
N ARG A 823 -4.82 -38.86 2.14
CA ARG A 823 -3.69 -39.56 1.48
C ARG A 823 -3.17 -40.76 2.29
N PRO A 824 -3.96 -41.83 2.50
CA PRO A 824 -3.57 -42.96 3.34
C PRO A 824 -2.48 -43.88 2.77
N GLY A 825 -1.95 -43.59 1.56
CA GLY A 825 -1.07 -44.51 0.84
C GLY A 825 -1.86 -45.57 0.07
N THR A 826 -1.21 -46.68 -0.26
CA THR A 826 -1.84 -47.85 -0.91
C THR A 826 -2.11 -48.95 0.12
N LYS A 827 -2.76 -50.03 -0.29
CA LYS A 827 -2.96 -51.18 0.61
C LYS A 827 -1.64 -51.91 0.87
N GLU A 828 -0.80 -51.97 -0.15
CA GLU A 828 0.49 -52.64 -0.16
C GLU A 828 1.55 -51.83 0.60
N GLU A 829 1.43 -50.50 0.58
CA GLU A 829 2.31 -49.57 1.27
C GLU A 829 1.49 -48.47 1.96
N PRO A 830 0.91 -48.77 3.13
CA PRO A 830 0.16 -47.78 3.90
C PRO A 830 1.10 -46.67 4.36
N ASN A 831 0.64 -45.44 4.21
CA ASN A 831 1.40 -44.25 4.58
C ASN A 831 1.20 -43.98 6.09
N PRO A 832 2.27 -43.89 6.88
CA PRO A 832 2.15 -43.63 8.33
C PRO A 832 1.49 -42.28 8.61
N ASP A 833 0.77 -42.16 9.72
CA ASP A 833 0.05 -40.92 10.06
C ASP A 833 0.97 -39.79 10.51
N LEU A 834 2.03 -40.13 11.25
CA LEU A 834 2.93 -39.20 11.91
C LEU A 834 4.40 -39.61 11.69
N ALA A 835 5.28 -38.62 11.58
CA ALA A 835 6.71 -38.85 11.49
C ALA A 835 7.50 -37.80 12.29
N VAL A 836 8.68 -38.19 12.79
CA VAL A 836 9.71 -37.28 13.32
C VAL A 836 11.06 -37.64 12.75
N ARG A 837 11.88 -36.62 12.49
CA ARG A 837 13.31 -36.75 12.27
C ARG A 837 14.04 -36.00 13.38
N ASP A 838 14.93 -36.70 14.08
CA ASP A 838 15.83 -36.14 15.09
C ASP A 838 17.26 -36.60 14.80
N GLY A 839 18.11 -35.66 14.36
CA GLY A 839 19.43 -35.96 13.80
C GLY A 839 19.34 -36.95 12.64
N LYS A 840 20.02 -38.10 12.77
CA LYS A 840 20.02 -39.18 11.79
C LYS A 840 18.80 -40.11 11.88
N TRP A 841 18.04 -40.06 12.98
CA TRP A 841 16.96 -40.99 13.23
C TRP A 841 15.64 -40.47 12.65
N LYS A 842 14.91 -41.35 11.95
CA LYS A 842 13.55 -41.06 11.48
C LYS A 842 12.58 -42.12 11.98
N LEU A 843 11.56 -41.69 12.71
CA LEU A 843 10.52 -42.55 13.26
C LEU A 843 9.15 -42.25 12.63
N TYR A 844 8.40 -43.32 12.36
CA TYR A 844 7.02 -43.28 11.89
C TYR A 844 6.09 -43.98 12.88
N MET A 845 4.85 -43.51 12.98
CA MET A 845 3.76 -44.21 13.67
C MET A 845 2.38 -43.76 13.19
N ASN A 846 1.36 -44.56 13.53
CA ASN A 846 -0.05 -44.19 13.35
C ASN A 846 -0.59 -43.40 14.55
N TYR A 847 -1.77 -42.79 14.42
CA TYR A 847 -2.40 -42.04 15.53
C TYR A 847 -2.68 -42.91 16.76
N ASP A 848 -2.98 -44.19 16.57
CA ASP A 848 -3.16 -45.18 17.64
C ASP A 848 -1.84 -45.72 18.20
N GLN A 849 -0.72 -45.12 17.79
CA GLN A 849 0.66 -45.46 18.14
C GLN A 849 1.14 -46.84 17.64
N SER A 850 0.37 -47.48 16.75
CA SER A 850 0.75 -48.69 16.04
C SER A 850 1.67 -48.37 14.84
N GLY A 851 2.11 -49.42 14.14
CA GLY A 851 2.86 -49.26 12.88
C GLY A 851 4.23 -48.60 13.05
N VAL A 852 4.87 -48.77 14.21
CA VAL A 852 6.14 -48.10 14.52
C VAL A 852 7.27 -48.58 13.60
N GLN A 853 7.95 -47.63 12.97
CA GLN A 853 9.16 -47.87 12.18
C GLN A 853 10.24 -46.88 12.59
N LEU A 854 11.50 -47.31 12.61
CA LEU A 854 12.66 -46.46 12.90
C LEU A 854 13.77 -46.78 11.89
N TYR A 855 14.37 -45.73 11.33
CA TYR A 855 15.48 -45.83 10.37
C TYR A 855 16.64 -44.91 10.78
N ASP A 856 17.88 -45.37 10.58
CA ASP A 856 19.10 -44.57 10.65
C ASP A 856 19.42 -44.06 9.23
N LEU A 857 19.12 -42.80 8.95
CA LEU A 857 19.23 -42.21 7.60
C LEU A 857 20.68 -42.05 7.11
N GLU A 858 21.68 -42.14 7.99
CA GLU A 858 23.09 -42.15 7.59
C GLU A 858 23.50 -43.50 6.98
N GLN A 859 22.88 -44.59 7.43
CA GLN A 859 23.17 -45.95 6.96
C GLN A 859 22.14 -46.46 5.95
N ASP A 860 20.89 -46.00 6.06
CA ASP A 860 19.75 -46.47 5.29
C ASP A 860 18.86 -45.29 4.87
N VAL A 861 19.39 -44.45 3.98
CA VAL A 861 18.65 -43.33 3.39
C VAL A 861 17.43 -43.79 2.54
N SER A 862 17.41 -45.06 2.16
CA SER A 862 16.32 -45.70 1.41
C SER A 862 15.23 -46.30 2.30
N GLU A 863 15.38 -46.23 3.63
CA GLU A 863 14.37 -46.65 4.61
C GLU A 863 13.88 -48.09 4.39
N GLN A 864 14.83 -49.02 4.17
CA GLN A 864 14.58 -50.44 3.90
C GLN A 864 14.67 -51.32 5.16
N GLN A 865 15.48 -50.93 6.15
CA GLN A 865 15.80 -51.73 7.33
C GLN A 865 15.22 -51.09 8.60
N ASN A 866 13.99 -51.48 8.95
CA ASN A 866 13.36 -51.03 10.19
C ASN A 866 14.10 -51.59 11.42
N CYS A 867 14.72 -50.71 12.20
CA CYS A 867 15.51 -51.04 13.39
C CYS A 867 14.78 -50.73 14.72
N ALA A 868 13.47 -50.46 14.71
CA ALA A 868 12.72 -50.03 15.89
C ALA A 868 12.86 -50.98 17.10
N THR A 869 12.87 -52.29 16.87
CA THR A 869 13.01 -53.31 17.93
C THR A 869 14.38 -53.32 18.59
N GLN A 870 15.41 -52.80 17.90
CA GLN A 870 16.79 -52.73 18.38
C GLN A 870 17.03 -51.48 19.24
N HIS A 871 16.16 -50.46 19.15
CA HIS A 871 16.31 -49.16 19.83
C HIS A 871 15.08 -48.74 20.66
N PRO A 872 14.59 -49.56 21.62
CA PRO A 872 13.31 -49.33 22.30
C PRO A 872 13.25 -48.03 23.11
N LYS A 873 14.35 -47.61 23.74
CA LYS A 873 14.40 -46.34 24.51
C LYS A 873 14.26 -45.12 23.61
N LEU A 874 14.97 -45.13 22.47
CA LEU A 874 14.90 -44.05 21.48
C LEU A 874 13.50 -43.98 20.84
N VAL A 875 12.91 -45.14 20.51
CA VAL A 875 11.53 -45.21 20.03
C VAL A 875 10.57 -44.57 21.04
N ALA A 876 10.68 -44.88 22.33
CA ALA A 876 9.82 -44.28 23.35
C ALA A 876 9.97 -42.75 23.41
N GLN A 877 11.20 -42.24 23.37
CA GLN A 877 11.49 -40.80 23.35
C GLN A 877 10.87 -40.10 22.12
N LEU A 878 11.14 -40.62 20.92
CA LEU A 878 10.66 -40.03 19.67
C LEU A 878 9.13 -40.13 19.53
N LYS A 879 8.52 -41.23 19.99
CA LYS A 879 7.05 -41.34 20.08
C LYS A 879 6.47 -40.25 20.96
N GLN A 880 7.04 -40.03 22.15
CA GLN A 880 6.55 -38.99 23.05
C GLN A 880 6.67 -37.60 22.42
N ALA A 881 7.80 -37.28 21.79
CA ALA A 881 8.01 -36.01 21.09
C ALA A 881 6.97 -35.77 19.98
N ILE A 882 6.68 -36.78 19.15
CA ILE A 882 5.62 -36.70 18.12
C ILE A 882 4.25 -36.44 18.75
N ILE A 883 3.91 -37.17 19.83
CA ILE A 883 2.61 -37.06 20.48
C ILE A 883 2.42 -35.65 21.05
N ASP A 884 3.44 -35.13 21.74
CA ASP A 884 3.42 -33.80 22.34
C ASP A 884 3.24 -32.73 21.25
N TRP A 885 4.07 -32.77 20.20
CA TRP A 885 3.94 -31.87 19.04
C TRP A 885 2.55 -31.96 18.40
N ASN A 886 2.09 -33.17 18.07
CA ASN A 886 0.83 -33.39 17.38
C ASN A 886 -0.38 -32.91 18.21
N SER A 887 -0.32 -33.08 19.54
CA SER A 887 -1.38 -32.67 20.48
C SER A 887 -1.49 -31.15 20.64
N SER A 888 -0.39 -30.41 20.42
CA SER A 888 -0.38 -28.94 20.44
C SER A 888 -1.05 -28.30 19.22
N LEU A 889 -1.30 -29.10 18.16
CA LEU A 889 -1.80 -28.62 16.88
C LEU A 889 -3.30 -28.91 16.69
N PRO A 890 -4.03 -28.10 15.91
CA PRO A 890 -5.42 -28.39 15.56
C PRO A 890 -5.59 -29.76 14.91
N LYS A 891 -6.64 -30.48 15.29
CA LYS A 891 -7.04 -31.76 14.68
C LYS A 891 -7.64 -31.58 13.29
N ASP A 892 -7.42 -32.54 12.41
CA ASP A 892 -8.01 -32.65 11.08
C ASP A 892 -8.63 -34.05 10.88
N ALA A 893 -9.21 -34.33 9.71
CA ALA A 893 -9.94 -35.57 9.47
C ALA A 893 -9.09 -36.85 9.47
N GLY A 894 -7.76 -36.75 9.55
CA GLY A 894 -6.88 -37.90 9.75
C GLY A 894 -6.91 -38.40 11.19
N ASP A 895 -7.14 -37.50 12.16
CA ASP A 895 -7.22 -37.85 13.58
C ASP A 895 -8.56 -38.58 13.88
N PRO A 896 -8.54 -39.79 14.46
CA PRO A 896 -9.74 -40.56 14.80
C PRO A 896 -10.74 -39.84 15.72
N ALA A 897 -10.29 -38.86 16.50
CA ALA A 897 -11.10 -38.04 17.39
C ALA A 897 -11.73 -36.82 16.67
N TRP A 898 -11.35 -36.53 15.43
CA TRP A 898 -11.92 -35.41 14.69
C TRP A 898 -13.37 -35.68 14.30
N ARG A 899 -14.21 -34.64 14.42
CA ARG A 899 -15.60 -34.67 13.98
C ARG A 899 -15.88 -33.40 13.17
N PRO A 900 -16.59 -33.50 12.03
CA PRO A 900 -16.95 -32.32 11.25
C PRO A 900 -17.84 -31.40 12.11
N LYS A 901 -17.56 -30.09 12.09
CA LYS A 901 -18.46 -29.12 12.72
C LYS A 901 -19.83 -29.19 12.03
N LYS A 902 -20.89 -29.58 12.77
CA LYS A 902 -22.27 -29.52 12.27
C LYS A 902 -22.58 -28.09 11.81
N LYS A 903 -23.21 -27.92 10.65
CA LYS A 903 -23.74 -26.62 10.24
C LYS A 903 -24.66 -26.12 11.35
N THR A 904 -24.29 -25.05 12.05
CA THR A 904 -25.28 -24.23 12.74
C THR A 904 -26.21 -23.70 11.66
N ALA A 905 -27.47 -24.18 11.67
CA ALA A 905 -28.50 -23.65 10.81
C ALA A 905 -28.53 -22.13 11.01
N LYS A 906 -28.40 -21.37 9.93
CA LYS A 906 -28.59 -19.92 9.97
C LYS A 906 -30.04 -19.69 10.41
N THR A 907 -30.27 -19.34 11.67
CA THR A 907 -31.45 -18.59 12.07
C THR A 907 -31.34 -17.25 11.35
N GLY A 908 -32.18 -17.05 10.34
CA GLY A 908 -32.24 -15.79 9.62
C GLY A 908 -32.66 -14.67 10.55
N ALA A 909 -31.77 -13.73 10.80
CA ALA A 909 -32.14 -12.37 11.14
C ALA A 909 -31.86 -11.52 9.90
N LYS A 910 -32.92 -11.19 9.17
CA LYS A 910 -32.94 -9.95 8.37
C LYS A 910 -32.86 -8.80 9.38
N GLN A 911 -31.81 -8.00 9.33
CA GLN A 911 -31.81 -6.58 9.67
C GLN A 911 -30.74 -5.89 8.81
#